data_AF-A0A8W8HW91-F1
#
_entry.id   AF-A0A8W8HW91-F1
#
_cell.length_a   1.000
_cell.length_b   1.000
_cell.length_c   1.000
_cell.angle_alpha   90.00
_cell.angle_beta   90.00
_cell.angle_gamma   90.00
#
_symmetry.space_group_name_H-M   'P 1'
#
loop_
_entity.id
_entity.type
_entity.pdbx_description
1 polymer ?
#
loop_
_entity_poly.entity_id
_entity_poly.type
_entity_poly.pdbx_seq_one_letter_code
_entity_poly.pdbx_strand_id
1 'polypeptide(L)'
;EKKLKEQSKLLWQIRDDLEKSVSKPAFKNLLVLNNQTVPAGDSKLLDAVSDCMAFGALEKCPECKEGQLVYSGHGYNCTGSVTEWTKCMYITKIPKRKAFKVPKEYHDVDYLKKYKYTKRERLFPANAPSSSASLDTVDSGGSNKPLEGMKFVIVGKTSKSKGNITKEIMELGGHIASKIGADTAACISTKEEVAKKSKGIKDAEKANIQVVDEGFLDAVKKGGAVLLIQSHNMVSWGADPSSRITLSGTKSVGKSMAKSLKDEQLFTKSVPSTMKMKVKGGAAVDPDSGMEDTAHIVQKNGEIFNVVLGLVDVVRGTNSFYKLQALEKDSGSGWWLFRAWGRVGTTIGGNKVERYGSVDTLLEGFKQLYAEKTGNEWHNRKNFKKYPNKFYPLDIDYGQEDDEAIKKLDKKSSSSKLPKAVQDLVCLIFDVESMKKAMMEFEIDLKKMPLGKLSKKQITSAYGVLTELTKLLEKGGTETQFLDCTNRFYTLVPHDFGLKKPPLLKSADVIKAKTEMLDNLLEIEVAYSMLKGGDEGEDPIDAHYKKLKTEMEPLDKSSEEFQRLCDYVKNTHASTHQQYDLVVEEVFKIEREDEADRYAPFKDLHNRQLLWHGSRTTNFAGILSQGLRIAPPEAPVTGYMFGKGIYFADMVSKSANYCRTSKMDPTGLMLLCEVALGNMYERPHSDYIEKLPKGKHSCKGVGMTCPDPKGAYTTPDGLVIPMGKSTNSTSGHTSLLYNEFIVYDVAQVNMKYLLRMDFQHKW
;
A
#
# COMPACT_ATOMS: atom_id res chain seq x y z
N GLU A 1 -45.70 1.35 -11.65
CA GLU A 1 -45.50 1.80 -13.05
C GLU A 1 -46.37 3.00 -13.45
N LYS A 2 -47.70 2.96 -13.26
CA LYS A 2 -48.61 4.08 -13.60
C LYS A 2 -48.17 5.44 -13.02
N LYS A 3 -47.85 5.49 -11.72
CA LYS A 3 -47.34 6.71 -11.05
C LYS A 3 -46.01 7.23 -11.63
N LEU A 4 -45.13 6.35 -12.14
CA LEU A 4 -43.89 6.76 -12.80
C LEU A 4 -44.16 7.39 -14.17
N LYS A 5 -45.14 6.87 -14.93
CA LYS A 5 -45.59 7.47 -16.20
C LYS A 5 -46.20 8.86 -15.96
N GLU A 6 -47.03 9.01 -14.92
CA GLU A 6 -47.61 10.30 -14.53
C GLU A 6 -46.53 11.32 -14.13
N GLN A 7 -45.54 10.90 -13.34
CA GLN A 7 -44.40 11.76 -12.98
C GLN A 7 -43.59 12.21 -14.21
N SER A 8 -43.28 11.29 -15.13
CA SER A 8 -42.54 11.62 -16.35
C SER A 8 -43.32 12.62 -17.21
N LYS A 9 -44.64 12.44 -17.34
CA LYS A 9 -45.50 13.37 -18.09
C LYS A 9 -45.48 14.77 -17.47
N LEU A 10 -45.52 14.87 -16.13
CA LEU A 10 -45.42 16.14 -15.41
C LEU A 10 -44.07 16.84 -15.67
N LEU A 11 -42.96 16.10 -15.61
CA LEU A 11 -41.63 16.67 -15.85
C LEU A 11 -41.47 17.17 -17.28
N TRP A 12 -41.93 16.41 -18.28
CA TRP A 12 -41.91 16.85 -19.68
C TRP A 12 -42.80 18.07 -19.92
N GLN A 13 -43.98 18.12 -19.29
CA GLN A 13 -44.84 19.29 -19.39
C GLN A 13 -44.17 20.56 -18.83
N ILE A 14 -43.59 20.48 -17.63
CA ILE A 14 -42.86 21.60 -17.02
C ILE A 14 -41.68 22.02 -17.91
N ARG A 15 -40.95 21.04 -18.45
CA ARG A 15 -39.83 21.27 -19.35
C ARG A 15 -40.25 22.02 -20.62
N ASP A 16 -41.31 21.56 -21.28
CA ASP A 16 -41.82 22.16 -22.52
C ASP A 16 -42.37 23.58 -22.28
N ASP A 17 -43.08 23.80 -21.17
CA ASP A 17 -43.62 25.10 -20.80
C ASP A 17 -42.50 26.12 -20.48
N LEU A 18 -41.46 25.67 -19.77
CA LEU A 18 -40.26 26.49 -19.52
C LEU A 18 -39.52 26.82 -20.81
N GLU A 19 -39.32 25.86 -21.71
CA GLU A 19 -38.62 26.07 -22.97
C GLU A 19 -39.36 27.03 -23.91
N LYS A 20 -40.70 27.02 -23.88
CA LYS A 20 -41.54 27.92 -24.69
C LYS A 20 -41.64 29.33 -24.14
N SER A 21 -41.61 29.50 -22.81
CA SER A 21 -42.05 30.75 -22.18
C SER A 21 -40.99 31.48 -21.34
N VAL A 22 -39.81 30.89 -21.12
CA VAL A 22 -38.80 31.45 -20.22
C VAL A 22 -37.43 31.54 -20.90
N SER A 23 -36.74 32.66 -20.71
CA SER A 23 -35.42 32.89 -21.30
C SER A 23 -34.30 32.10 -20.59
N LYS A 24 -33.23 31.77 -21.31
CA LYS A 24 -32.08 31.02 -20.75
C LYS A 24 -31.40 31.69 -19.55
N PRO A 25 -31.18 33.03 -19.52
CA PRO A 25 -30.65 33.71 -18.35
C PRO A 25 -31.56 33.57 -17.12
N ALA A 26 -32.89 33.56 -17.33
CA ALA A 26 -33.85 33.38 -16.25
C ALA A 26 -33.72 32.01 -15.58
N PHE A 27 -33.41 30.93 -16.32
CA PHE A 27 -33.14 29.61 -15.70
C PHE A 27 -31.98 29.65 -14.70
N LYS A 28 -30.88 30.34 -15.05
CA LYS A 28 -29.71 30.47 -14.16
C LYS A 28 -30.08 31.23 -12.89
N ASN A 29 -30.79 32.35 -13.03
CA ASN A 29 -31.19 33.18 -11.90
C ASN A 29 -32.20 32.47 -10.99
N LEU A 30 -33.16 31.74 -11.56
CA LEU A 30 -34.12 30.93 -10.79
C LEU A 30 -33.43 29.86 -9.94
N LEU A 31 -32.38 29.22 -10.46
CA LEU A 31 -31.56 28.28 -9.68
C LEU A 31 -30.77 28.98 -8.57
N VAL A 32 -30.10 30.10 -8.87
CA VAL A 32 -29.32 30.87 -7.90
C VAL A 32 -30.20 31.35 -6.74
N LEU A 33 -31.38 31.90 -7.02
CA LEU A 33 -32.32 32.41 -6.01
C LEU A 33 -32.90 31.30 -5.12
N ASN A 34 -32.88 30.06 -5.61
CA ASN A 34 -33.26 28.88 -4.84
C ASN A 34 -32.05 28.13 -4.24
N ASN A 35 -30.88 28.78 -4.17
CA ASN A 35 -29.63 28.23 -3.63
C ASN A 35 -29.17 26.93 -4.30
N GLN A 36 -29.47 26.77 -5.59
CA GLN A 36 -29.07 25.62 -6.40
C GLN A 36 -27.81 25.93 -7.21
N THR A 37 -26.96 24.94 -7.41
CA THR A 37 -25.81 25.05 -8.33
C THR A 37 -26.30 25.12 -9.77
N VAL A 38 -25.72 26.04 -10.55
CA VAL A 38 -26.04 26.23 -11.98
C VAL A 38 -25.22 25.23 -12.81
N PRO A 39 -25.83 24.18 -13.41
CA PRO A 39 -25.10 23.24 -14.25
C PRO A 39 -24.65 23.87 -15.58
N ALA A 40 -23.56 23.37 -16.14
CA ALA A 40 -23.11 23.75 -17.48
C ALA A 40 -23.89 22.99 -18.57
N GLY A 41 -24.43 23.72 -19.55
CA GLY A 41 -25.16 23.20 -20.70
C GLY A 41 -26.68 23.38 -20.59
N ASP A 42 -27.29 23.82 -21.70
CA ASP A 42 -28.69 24.26 -21.76
C ASP A 42 -29.70 23.17 -21.34
N SER A 43 -29.49 21.93 -21.81
CA SER A 43 -30.40 20.83 -21.44
C SER A 43 -30.35 20.52 -19.94
N LYS A 44 -29.17 20.58 -19.33
CA LYS A 44 -28.99 20.31 -17.89
C LYS A 44 -29.55 21.43 -17.01
N LEU A 45 -29.49 22.68 -17.48
CA LEU A 45 -30.13 23.82 -16.82
C LEU A 45 -31.65 23.61 -16.77
N LEU A 46 -32.23 23.25 -17.91
CA LEU A 46 -33.66 23.01 -18.02
C LEU A 46 -34.11 21.83 -17.16
N ASP A 47 -33.35 20.73 -17.14
CA ASP A 47 -33.59 19.58 -16.26
C ASP A 47 -33.54 19.95 -14.78
N ALA A 48 -32.56 20.76 -14.37
CA ALA A 48 -32.39 21.17 -12.98
C ALA A 48 -33.53 22.08 -12.50
N VAL A 49 -33.94 23.06 -13.31
CA VAL A 49 -35.08 23.94 -13.00
C VAL A 49 -36.37 23.12 -12.97
N SER A 50 -36.58 22.23 -13.95
CA SER A 50 -37.77 21.38 -14.02
C SER A 50 -37.89 20.46 -12.81
N ASP A 51 -36.80 19.83 -12.35
CA ASP A 51 -36.80 19.02 -11.12
C ASP A 51 -37.15 19.86 -9.89
N CYS A 52 -36.53 21.03 -9.75
CA CYS A 52 -36.75 21.91 -8.61
C CYS A 52 -38.19 22.45 -8.58
N MET A 53 -38.76 22.78 -9.73
CA MET A 53 -40.17 23.21 -9.84
C MET A 53 -41.15 22.05 -9.62
N ALA A 54 -40.80 20.82 -10.02
CA ALA A 54 -41.69 19.68 -9.85
C ALA A 54 -41.75 19.17 -8.40
N PHE A 55 -40.60 19.10 -7.70
CA PHE A 55 -40.45 18.44 -6.41
C PHE A 55 -39.94 19.35 -5.28
N GLY A 56 -39.34 20.49 -5.61
CA GLY A 56 -38.80 21.47 -4.65
C GLY A 56 -37.30 21.66 -4.79
N ALA A 57 -36.78 22.78 -4.31
CA ALA A 57 -35.35 23.07 -4.30
C ALA A 57 -34.61 22.11 -3.36
N LEU A 58 -33.51 21.52 -3.82
CA LEU A 58 -32.73 20.56 -3.04
C LEU A 58 -31.90 21.27 -1.97
N GLU A 59 -31.93 20.75 -0.74
CA GLU A 59 -30.99 21.17 0.29
C GLU A 59 -29.57 20.67 -0.02
N LYS A 60 -28.58 21.27 0.64
CA LYS A 60 -27.19 20.83 0.55
C LYS A 60 -27.04 19.41 1.12
N CYS A 61 -26.01 18.72 0.64
CA CYS A 61 -25.69 17.38 1.06
C CYS A 61 -25.46 17.31 2.59
N PRO A 62 -26.11 16.39 3.31
CA PRO A 62 -25.95 16.28 4.76
C PRO A 62 -24.57 15.75 5.18
N GLU A 63 -23.87 15.03 4.30
CA GLU A 63 -22.55 14.46 4.60
C GLU A 63 -21.42 15.49 4.48
N CYS A 64 -21.30 16.15 3.32
CA CYS A 64 -20.23 17.15 3.09
C CYS A 64 -20.64 18.61 3.34
N LYS A 65 -21.92 18.88 3.62
CA LYS A 65 -22.52 20.20 3.93
C LYS A 65 -22.49 21.25 2.81
N GLU A 66 -21.50 21.20 1.92
CA GLU A 66 -21.31 22.16 0.82
C GLU A 66 -21.82 21.62 -0.53
N GLY A 67 -21.84 20.30 -0.69
CA GLY A 67 -22.17 19.65 -1.96
C GLY A 67 -23.63 19.83 -2.37
N GLN A 68 -23.86 20.05 -3.66
CA GLN A 68 -25.20 20.08 -4.23
C GLN A 68 -25.65 18.67 -4.62
N LEU A 69 -26.88 18.31 -4.26
CA LEU A 69 -27.52 17.09 -4.73
C LEU A 69 -28.02 17.30 -6.16
N VAL A 70 -27.75 16.33 -7.03
CA VAL A 70 -28.22 16.35 -8.42
C VAL A 70 -28.88 15.01 -8.73
N TYR A 71 -29.97 15.07 -9.47
CA TYR A 71 -30.68 13.87 -9.90
C TYR A 71 -29.79 12.98 -10.78
N SER A 72 -29.83 11.68 -10.48
CA SER A 72 -29.36 10.59 -11.32
C SER A 72 -30.48 9.55 -11.43
N GLY A 73 -30.47 8.70 -12.46
CA GLY A 73 -31.51 7.70 -12.70
C GLY A 73 -31.80 6.74 -11.53
N HIS A 74 -30.92 6.66 -10.54
CA HIS A 74 -31.03 5.77 -9.38
C HIS A 74 -31.15 6.49 -8.03
N GLY A 75 -31.02 7.81 -7.99
CA GLY A 75 -31.04 8.60 -6.75
C GLY A 75 -30.50 10.00 -6.95
N TYR A 76 -30.45 10.80 -5.89
CA TYR A 76 -29.78 12.09 -5.85
C TYR A 76 -28.37 11.93 -5.35
N ASN A 77 -27.40 12.22 -6.22
CA ASN A 77 -25.98 12.08 -5.93
C ASN A 77 -25.42 13.44 -5.51
N CYS A 78 -24.56 13.45 -4.51
CA CYS A 78 -23.80 14.62 -4.16
C CYS A 78 -22.74 14.93 -5.23
N THR A 79 -22.56 16.22 -5.51
CA THR A 79 -21.50 16.75 -6.40
C THR A 79 -20.33 17.36 -5.63
N GLY A 80 -20.44 17.44 -4.30
CA GLY A 80 -19.41 17.98 -3.42
C GLY A 80 -18.26 17.02 -3.14
N SER A 81 -17.32 17.49 -2.34
CA SER A 81 -16.20 16.69 -1.83
C SER A 81 -16.24 16.72 -0.30
N VAL A 82 -15.91 15.60 0.33
CA VAL A 82 -15.84 15.51 1.81
C VAL A 82 -14.59 16.24 2.30
N THR A 83 -13.50 16.11 1.54
CA THR A 83 -12.23 16.83 1.71
C THR A 83 -11.72 17.26 0.33
N GLU A 84 -10.60 17.97 0.27
CA GLU A 84 -9.89 18.26 -0.97
C GLU A 84 -9.24 17.04 -1.65
N TRP A 85 -9.30 15.87 -1.01
CA TRP A 85 -8.79 14.59 -1.49
C TRP A 85 -9.91 13.67 -2.00
N THR A 86 -11.10 13.75 -1.40
CA THR A 86 -12.13 12.72 -1.56
C THR A 86 -13.50 13.27 -1.93
N LYS A 87 -14.09 12.72 -3.00
CA LYS A 87 -15.45 13.06 -3.42
C LYS A 87 -16.48 12.55 -2.42
N CYS A 88 -17.53 13.34 -2.23
CA CYS A 88 -18.68 12.91 -1.44
C CYS A 88 -19.47 11.86 -2.24
N MET A 89 -19.60 10.67 -1.67
CA MET A 89 -20.30 9.55 -2.28
C MET A 89 -21.77 9.45 -1.82
N TYR A 90 -22.29 10.48 -1.15
CA TYR A 90 -23.66 10.50 -0.67
C TYR A 90 -24.66 10.34 -1.81
N ILE A 91 -25.52 9.32 -1.69
CA ILE A 91 -26.64 9.07 -2.60
C ILE A 91 -27.91 8.85 -1.78
N THR A 92 -28.98 9.58 -2.09
CA THR A 92 -30.29 9.40 -1.44
C THR A 92 -31.42 9.39 -2.44
N LYS A 93 -32.42 8.54 -2.23
CA LYS A 93 -33.69 8.61 -2.97
C LYS A 93 -34.65 9.64 -2.39
N ILE A 94 -34.41 10.09 -1.15
CA ILE A 94 -35.32 10.95 -0.38
C ILE A 94 -34.54 12.19 0.09
N PRO A 95 -34.13 13.08 -0.83
CA PRO A 95 -33.40 14.29 -0.43
C PRO A 95 -34.31 15.25 0.32
N LYS A 96 -33.76 15.97 1.29
CA LYS A 96 -34.44 17.11 1.91
C LYS A 96 -34.62 18.23 0.89
N ARG A 97 -35.81 18.84 0.88
CA ARG A 97 -36.19 19.87 -0.08
C ARG A 97 -36.89 21.04 0.59
N LYS A 98 -36.74 22.22 0.02
CA LYS A 98 -37.50 23.43 0.34
C LYS A 98 -38.46 23.77 -0.81
N ALA A 99 -39.52 24.50 -0.50
CA ALA A 99 -40.43 25.00 -1.52
C ALA A 99 -39.66 25.86 -2.54
N PHE A 100 -39.86 25.58 -3.82
CA PHE A 100 -39.26 26.37 -4.89
C PHE A 100 -39.94 27.73 -4.97
N LYS A 101 -39.15 28.80 -4.96
CA LYS A 101 -39.61 30.18 -4.97
C LYS A 101 -39.41 30.80 -6.34
N VAL A 102 -40.48 31.37 -6.88
CA VAL A 102 -40.43 32.22 -8.08
C VAL A 102 -40.53 33.67 -7.59
N PRO A 103 -39.50 34.50 -7.79
CA PRO A 103 -39.54 35.92 -7.46
C PRO A 103 -40.59 36.68 -8.28
N LYS A 104 -41.12 37.78 -7.72
CA LYS A 104 -42.10 38.64 -8.39
C LYS A 104 -41.57 39.25 -9.70
N GLU A 105 -40.25 39.38 -9.83
CA GLU A 105 -39.55 39.87 -11.03
C GLU A 105 -39.77 38.99 -12.27
N TYR A 106 -40.17 37.72 -12.07
CA TYR A 106 -40.45 36.77 -13.16
C TYR A 106 -41.96 36.55 -13.40
N HIS A 107 -42.82 37.41 -12.82
CA HIS A 107 -44.27 37.36 -13.02
C HIS A 107 -44.73 38.03 -14.31
N ASP A 108 -43.81 38.59 -15.10
CA ASP A 108 -44.01 38.98 -16.49
C ASP A 108 -44.28 37.75 -17.38
N VAL A 109 -43.76 36.58 -17.00
CA VAL A 109 -44.10 35.30 -17.63
C VAL A 109 -45.34 34.68 -16.97
N ASP A 110 -46.43 34.58 -17.73
CA ASP A 110 -47.72 34.04 -17.26
C ASP A 110 -47.62 32.65 -16.62
N TYR A 111 -46.76 31.79 -17.15
CA TYR A 111 -46.51 30.46 -16.60
C TYR A 111 -45.89 30.53 -15.20
N LEU A 112 -44.84 31.35 -15.03
CA LEU A 112 -44.14 31.52 -13.76
C LEU A 112 -44.99 32.27 -12.72
N LYS A 113 -45.82 33.22 -13.16
CA LYS A 113 -46.80 33.93 -12.31
C LYS A 113 -47.87 33.00 -11.73
N LYS A 114 -48.33 32.01 -12.51
CA LYS A 114 -49.36 31.05 -12.10
C LYS A 114 -48.78 29.85 -11.34
N TYR A 115 -47.47 29.71 -11.29
CA TYR A 115 -46.81 28.59 -10.63
C TYR A 115 -47.05 28.63 -9.11
N LYS A 116 -47.54 27.52 -8.57
CA LYS A 116 -47.67 27.28 -7.13
C LYS A 116 -46.98 25.97 -6.78
N TYR A 117 -46.07 26.03 -5.81
CA TYR A 117 -45.36 24.83 -5.35
C TYR A 117 -46.32 23.84 -4.70
N THR A 118 -46.24 22.58 -5.13
CA THR A 118 -46.94 21.44 -4.52
C THR A 118 -45.90 20.44 -4.05
N LYS A 119 -45.94 20.06 -2.78
CA LYS A 119 -45.03 19.07 -2.21
C LYS A 119 -45.26 17.71 -2.89
N ARG A 120 -44.22 17.19 -3.54
CA ARG A 120 -44.21 15.88 -4.22
C ARG A 120 -42.90 15.18 -3.93
N GLU A 121 -42.94 13.85 -3.81
CA GLU A 121 -41.75 13.02 -3.73
C GLU A 121 -41.45 12.42 -5.10
N ARG A 122 -40.17 12.37 -5.47
CA ARG A 122 -39.76 11.76 -6.74
C ARG A 122 -39.70 10.25 -6.59
N LEU A 123 -40.43 9.56 -7.45
CA LEU A 123 -40.47 8.11 -7.56
C LEU A 123 -39.30 7.61 -8.42
N PHE A 124 -38.75 6.47 -8.01
CA PHE A 124 -37.68 5.74 -8.72
C PHE A 124 -38.18 4.35 -9.16
N PRO A 125 -37.63 3.76 -10.23
CA PRO A 125 -37.94 2.39 -10.63
C PRO A 125 -37.59 1.36 -9.53
N ALA A 126 -38.37 0.29 -9.41
CA ALA A 126 -38.16 -0.77 -8.40
C ALA A 126 -36.81 -1.49 -8.52
N ASN A 127 -36.21 -1.52 -9.72
CA ASN A 127 -34.89 -2.09 -9.99
C ASN A 127 -33.74 -1.06 -9.85
N ALA A 128 -34.01 0.14 -9.31
CA ALA A 128 -32.93 1.05 -8.95
C ALA A 128 -32.36 0.64 -7.58
N PRO A 129 -31.04 0.47 -7.41
CA PRO A 129 -30.46 0.09 -6.12
C PRO A 129 -30.91 1.06 -5.02
N SER A 130 -31.43 0.55 -3.92
CA SER A 130 -31.94 1.33 -2.78
C SER A 130 -30.80 1.80 -1.89
N SER A 131 -30.68 3.11 -1.66
CA SER A 131 -29.88 3.67 -0.57
C SER A 131 -30.78 4.13 0.57
N SER A 132 -31.10 3.19 1.46
CA SER A 132 -31.59 3.45 2.83
C SER A 132 -31.70 2.13 3.58
N ALA A 133 -30.56 1.57 3.99
CA ALA A 133 -30.47 0.67 5.13
C ALA A 133 -29.20 1.04 5.88
N SER A 134 -29.37 1.32 7.17
CA SER A 134 -28.34 1.24 8.20
C SER A 134 -27.37 0.10 7.93
N LEU A 135 -26.09 0.43 7.78
CA LEU A 135 -24.99 -0.49 7.98
C LEU A 135 -24.98 -0.84 9.47
N ASP A 136 -25.63 -1.94 9.81
CA ASP A 136 -25.23 -2.93 10.82
C ASP A 136 -26.46 -3.67 11.35
N THR A 137 -26.75 -4.80 10.71
CA THR A 137 -27.05 -6.06 11.39
C THR A 137 -26.71 -7.17 10.40
N VAL A 138 -25.80 -8.05 10.79
CA VAL A 138 -25.77 -9.42 10.29
C VAL A 138 -27.17 -10.01 10.46
N ASP A 139 -27.93 -10.10 9.38
CA ASP A 139 -29.02 -11.06 9.31
C ASP A 139 -29.16 -11.65 7.91
N SER A 140 -29.31 -12.96 7.92
CA SER A 140 -29.38 -13.85 6.78
C SER A 140 -30.77 -13.74 6.17
N GLY A 141 -30.90 -13.10 5.00
CA GLY A 141 -32.23 -12.80 4.45
C GLY A 141 -32.27 -12.45 2.98
N GLY A 142 -31.41 -13.07 2.16
CA GLY A 142 -31.57 -13.14 0.72
C GLY A 142 -31.18 -14.56 0.31
N SER A 143 -32.05 -15.28 -0.40
CA SER A 143 -31.81 -16.68 -0.76
C SER A 143 -30.70 -16.80 -1.82
N ASN A 144 -29.45 -16.47 -1.48
CA ASN A 144 -28.30 -16.85 -2.27
C ASN A 144 -28.07 -18.34 -2.02
N LYS A 145 -28.46 -19.16 -2.98
CA LYS A 145 -28.20 -20.60 -2.87
C LYS A 145 -26.67 -20.83 -2.93
N PRO A 146 -26.10 -21.81 -2.22
CA PRO A 146 -24.65 -21.91 -2.02
C PRO A 146 -23.79 -22.01 -3.28
N LEU A 147 -24.38 -22.44 -4.40
CA LEU A 147 -23.72 -22.63 -5.70
C LEU A 147 -24.20 -21.65 -6.77
N GLU A 148 -24.88 -20.56 -6.39
CA GLU A 148 -25.44 -19.60 -7.34
C GLU A 148 -24.39 -19.02 -8.29
N GLY A 149 -24.67 -19.09 -9.60
CA GLY A 149 -23.76 -18.64 -10.66
C GLY A 149 -22.61 -19.62 -10.97
N MET A 150 -22.51 -20.76 -10.32
CA MET A 150 -21.42 -21.71 -10.55
C MET A 150 -21.77 -22.80 -11.58
N LYS A 151 -20.82 -23.15 -12.44
CA LYS A 151 -20.98 -24.23 -13.44
C LYS A 151 -20.15 -25.45 -13.07
N PHE A 152 -20.74 -26.63 -13.07
CA PHE A 152 -20.08 -27.89 -12.77
C PHE A 152 -20.12 -28.84 -13.97
N VAL A 153 -19.11 -29.70 -14.08
CA VAL A 153 -19.09 -30.79 -15.08
C VAL A 153 -18.89 -32.11 -14.36
N ILE A 154 -19.75 -33.08 -14.63
CA ILE A 154 -19.63 -34.43 -14.07
C ILE A 154 -18.76 -35.26 -15.01
N VAL A 155 -17.63 -35.76 -14.51
CA VAL A 155 -16.63 -36.50 -15.28
C VAL A 155 -16.55 -37.95 -14.78
N GLY A 156 -16.62 -38.92 -15.70
CA GLY A 156 -16.48 -40.34 -15.37
C GLY A 156 -17.74 -40.99 -14.78
N LYS A 157 -17.57 -42.21 -14.24
CA LYS A 157 -18.63 -42.93 -13.49
C LYS A 157 -18.52 -42.56 -12.01
N THR A 158 -19.59 -42.01 -11.46
CA THR A 158 -19.73 -41.60 -10.05
C THR A 158 -20.48 -42.64 -9.23
N SER A 159 -20.37 -42.59 -7.90
CA SER A 159 -21.12 -43.50 -7.01
C SER A 159 -22.62 -43.20 -7.01
N LYS A 160 -23.01 -41.93 -7.12
CA LYS A 160 -24.40 -41.52 -7.38
C LYS A 160 -24.68 -41.45 -8.88
N SER A 161 -25.92 -41.66 -9.30
CA SER A 161 -26.31 -41.50 -10.71
C SER A 161 -26.11 -40.06 -11.16
N LYS A 162 -25.72 -39.86 -12.43
CA LYS A 162 -25.53 -38.52 -13.00
C LYS A 162 -26.77 -37.63 -12.85
N GLY A 163 -27.98 -38.23 -12.92
CA GLY A 163 -29.25 -37.52 -12.69
C GLY A 163 -29.41 -37.01 -11.26
N ASN A 164 -28.96 -37.77 -10.25
CA ASN A 164 -29.07 -37.39 -8.85
C ASN A 164 -28.10 -36.25 -8.51
N ILE A 165 -26.83 -36.34 -8.93
CA ILE A 165 -25.83 -35.27 -8.77
C ILE A 165 -26.31 -33.99 -9.48
N THR A 166 -26.96 -34.15 -10.65
CA THR A 166 -27.53 -33.02 -11.39
C THR A 166 -28.61 -32.29 -10.60
N LYS A 167 -29.50 -33.05 -9.96
CA LYS A 167 -30.57 -32.50 -9.14
C LYS A 167 -30.01 -31.78 -7.90
N GLU A 168 -29.04 -32.37 -7.21
CA GLU A 168 -28.40 -31.77 -6.01
C GLU A 168 -27.71 -30.43 -6.35
N ILE A 169 -26.99 -30.34 -7.46
CA ILE A 169 -26.33 -29.09 -7.89
C ILE A 169 -27.34 -28.00 -8.23
N MET A 170 -28.42 -28.35 -8.95
CA MET A 170 -29.47 -27.40 -9.31
C MET A 170 -30.29 -26.93 -8.10
N GLU A 171 -30.55 -27.81 -7.13
CA GLU A 171 -31.21 -27.45 -5.87
C GLU A 171 -30.40 -26.42 -5.07
N LEU A 172 -29.06 -26.54 -5.10
CA LEU A 172 -28.11 -25.63 -4.48
C LEU A 172 -27.77 -24.38 -5.33
N GLY A 173 -28.42 -24.18 -6.49
CA GLY A 173 -28.30 -22.97 -7.31
C GLY A 173 -27.23 -23.00 -8.40
N GLY A 174 -26.52 -24.13 -8.57
CA GLY A 174 -25.51 -24.31 -9.61
C GLY A 174 -26.09 -24.82 -10.93
N HIS A 175 -25.28 -24.76 -11.99
CA HIS A 175 -25.62 -25.24 -13.32
C HIS A 175 -24.67 -26.36 -13.76
N ILE A 176 -25.16 -27.32 -14.56
CA ILE A 176 -24.29 -28.32 -15.19
C ILE A 176 -24.01 -27.97 -16.63
N ALA A 177 -22.72 -27.98 -17.00
CA ALA A 177 -22.26 -27.86 -18.36
C ALA A 177 -21.97 -29.26 -18.96
N SER A 178 -22.17 -29.40 -20.26
CA SER A 178 -21.87 -30.64 -20.99
C SER A 178 -20.38 -30.80 -21.33
N LYS A 179 -19.60 -29.72 -21.24
CA LYS A 179 -18.16 -29.66 -21.52
C LYS A 179 -17.47 -28.73 -20.52
N ILE A 180 -16.19 -29.01 -20.28
CA ILE A 180 -15.32 -28.20 -19.43
C ILE A 180 -14.97 -26.91 -20.18
N GLY A 181 -15.35 -25.77 -19.61
CA GLY A 181 -15.08 -24.43 -20.14
C GLY A 181 -14.32 -23.57 -19.13
N ALA A 182 -13.80 -22.42 -19.55
CA ALA A 182 -13.02 -21.51 -18.69
C ALA A 182 -13.81 -20.96 -17.48
N ASP A 183 -15.15 -21.03 -17.52
CA ASP A 183 -16.07 -20.63 -16.47
C ASP A 183 -16.60 -21.81 -15.64
N THR A 184 -16.05 -23.02 -15.81
CA THR A 184 -16.41 -24.18 -15.00
C THR A 184 -15.78 -24.05 -13.61
N ALA A 185 -16.62 -23.97 -12.58
CA ALA A 185 -16.24 -23.84 -11.19
C ALA A 185 -15.43 -25.05 -10.70
N ALA A 186 -15.91 -26.27 -10.94
CA ALA A 186 -15.16 -27.50 -10.68
C ALA A 186 -15.75 -28.68 -11.47
N CYS A 187 -14.94 -29.72 -11.65
CA CYS A 187 -15.41 -31.01 -12.13
C CYS A 187 -15.74 -31.92 -10.94
N ILE A 188 -16.83 -32.68 -10.99
CA ILE A 188 -17.15 -33.68 -9.97
C ILE A 188 -16.83 -35.07 -10.52
N SER A 189 -16.04 -35.84 -9.78
CA SER A 189 -15.57 -37.18 -10.16
C SER A 189 -15.25 -38.02 -8.91
N THR A 190 -14.85 -39.27 -9.09
CA THR A 190 -14.33 -40.13 -8.02
C THR A 190 -12.81 -40.31 -8.10
N LYS A 191 -12.19 -40.77 -7.01
CA LYS A 191 -10.75 -41.03 -6.93
C LYS A 191 -10.31 -42.11 -7.94
N GLU A 192 -11.15 -43.11 -8.19
CA GLU A 192 -10.87 -44.18 -9.15
C GLU A 192 -10.83 -43.66 -10.59
N GLU A 193 -11.67 -42.69 -10.95
CA GLU A 193 -11.69 -42.10 -12.29
C GLU A 193 -10.55 -41.09 -12.51
N VAL A 194 -10.11 -40.40 -11.45
CA VAL A 194 -8.90 -39.56 -11.47
C VAL A 194 -7.67 -40.43 -11.73
N ALA A 195 -7.56 -41.58 -11.06
CA ALA A 195 -6.45 -42.52 -11.24
C ALA A 195 -6.35 -43.09 -12.67
N LYS A 196 -7.50 -43.31 -13.33
CA LYS A 196 -7.57 -43.82 -14.72
C LYS A 196 -7.20 -42.79 -15.79
N LYS A 197 -7.00 -41.51 -15.44
CA LYS A 197 -6.72 -40.40 -16.38
C LYS A 197 -7.63 -40.42 -17.62
N SER A 198 -8.95 -40.54 -17.39
CA SER A 198 -9.95 -40.55 -18.46
C SER A 198 -9.88 -39.25 -19.29
N LYS A 199 -10.47 -39.26 -20.50
CA LYS A 199 -10.45 -38.10 -21.41
C LYS A 199 -10.93 -36.81 -20.71
N GLY A 200 -11.99 -36.90 -19.90
CA GLY A 200 -12.50 -35.73 -19.16
C GLY A 200 -11.57 -35.23 -18.05
N ILE A 201 -10.79 -36.11 -17.42
CA ILE A 201 -9.77 -35.70 -16.42
C ILE A 201 -8.58 -35.02 -17.11
N LYS A 202 -8.15 -35.53 -18.27
CA LYS A 202 -7.12 -34.88 -19.10
C LYS A 202 -7.59 -33.51 -19.63
N ASP A 203 -8.88 -33.37 -19.95
CA ASP A 203 -9.46 -32.10 -20.37
C ASP A 203 -9.55 -31.11 -19.19
N ALA A 204 -9.83 -31.59 -17.96
CA ALA A 204 -9.78 -30.79 -16.74
C ALA A 204 -8.34 -30.32 -16.40
N GLU A 205 -7.35 -31.19 -16.58
CA GLU A 205 -5.92 -30.89 -16.41
C GLU A 205 -5.45 -29.82 -17.39
N LYS A 206 -5.76 -29.98 -18.69
CA LYS A 206 -5.44 -28.98 -19.72
C LYS A 206 -6.10 -27.62 -19.46
N ALA A 207 -7.31 -27.62 -18.92
CA ALA A 207 -8.02 -26.39 -18.58
C ALA A 207 -7.66 -25.84 -17.18
N ASN A 208 -6.78 -26.52 -16.46
CA ASN A 208 -6.35 -26.21 -15.09
C ASN A 208 -7.53 -26.02 -14.09
N ILE A 209 -8.54 -26.90 -14.18
CA ILE A 209 -9.75 -26.88 -13.34
C ILE A 209 -9.70 -28.00 -12.30
N GLN A 210 -10.03 -27.65 -11.06
CA GLN A 210 -10.11 -28.59 -9.94
C GLN A 210 -11.13 -29.70 -10.17
N VAL A 211 -10.80 -30.89 -9.65
CA VAL A 211 -11.68 -32.05 -9.64
C VAL A 211 -12.00 -32.38 -8.18
N VAL A 212 -13.26 -32.21 -7.78
CA VAL A 212 -13.73 -32.41 -6.41
C VAL A 212 -14.45 -33.75 -6.25
N ASP A 213 -14.36 -34.32 -5.06
CA ASP A 213 -15.09 -35.55 -4.71
C ASP A 213 -16.60 -35.30 -4.50
N GLU A 214 -17.39 -36.38 -4.49
CA GLU A 214 -18.85 -36.29 -4.33
C GLU A 214 -19.28 -35.73 -2.95
N GLY A 215 -18.43 -35.83 -1.92
CA GLY A 215 -18.67 -35.27 -0.58
C GLY A 215 -18.67 -33.74 -0.55
N PHE A 216 -18.18 -33.09 -1.60
CA PHE A 216 -18.27 -31.64 -1.78
C PHE A 216 -19.73 -31.14 -1.74
N LEU A 217 -20.68 -31.87 -2.34
CA LEU A 217 -22.08 -31.43 -2.44
C LEU A 217 -22.80 -31.43 -1.08
N ASP A 218 -22.37 -32.28 -0.15
CA ASP A 218 -22.88 -32.28 1.21
C ASP A 218 -22.21 -31.20 2.06
N ALA A 219 -20.90 -30.97 1.86
CA ALA A 219 -20.16 -29.92 2.57
C ALA A 219 -20.65 -28.50 2.20
N VAL A 220 -20.95 -28.26 0.92
CA VAL A 220 -21.28 -26.93 0.41
C VAL A 220 -22.68 -26.44 0.77
N LYS A 221 -23.55 -27.32 1.31
CA LYS A 221 -24.86 -26.94 1.87
C LYS A 221 -24.76 -25.87 2.96
N LYS A 222 -23.61 -25.76 3.64
CA LYS A 222 -23.32 -24.76 4.68
C LYS A 222 -22.65 -23.47 4.15
N GLY A 223 -22.52 -23.31 2.83
CA GLY A 223 -21.83 -22.19 2.19
C GLY A 223 -20.34 -22.45 1.95
N GLY A 224 -19.58 -21.41 1.57
CA GLY A 224 -18.12 -21.50 1.42
C GLY A 224 -17.62 -22.25 0.18
N ALA A 225 -18.39 -22.26 -0.91
CA ALA A 225 -18.13 -23.06 -2.11
C ALA A 225 -16.71 -22.92 -2.70
N VAL A 226 -16.14 -21.72 -2.75
CA VAL A 226 -14.79 -21.47 -3.28
C VAL A 226 -13.72 -22.19 -2.45
N LEU A 227 -13.78 -22.05 -1.13
CA LEU A 227 -12.85 -22.69 -0.19
C LEU A 227 -13.03 -24.22 -0.22
N LEU A 228 -14.27 -24.69 -0.32
CA LEU A 228 -14.56 -26.11 -0.39
C LEU A 228 -14.11 -26.75 -1.72
N ILE A 229 -14.13 -26.02 -2.83
CA ILE A 229 -13.54 -26.49 -4.09
C ILE A 229 -12.03 -26.70 -3.95
N GLN A 230 -11.36 -25.84 -3.19
CA GLN A 230 -9.92 -25.97 -2.92
C GLN A 230 -9.63 -27.13 -1.95
N SER A 231 -10.42 -27.28 -0.88
CA SER A 231 -10.19 -28.31 0.13
C SER A 231 -10.59 -29.72 -0.31
N HIS A 232 -11.60 -29.86 -1.18
CA HIS A 232 -12.06 -31.14 -1.75
C HIS A 232 -11.36 -31.50 -3.07
N ASN A 233 -10.35 -30.73 -3.49
CA ASN A 233 -9.64 -31.01 -4.74
C ASN A 233 -8.85 -32.33 -4.64
N MET A 234 -9.15 -33.28 -5.51
CA MET A 234 -8.52 -34.61 -5.53
C MET A 234 -7.27 -34.69 -6.42
N VAL A 235 -6.88 -33.59 -7.07
CA VAL A 235 -5.80 -33.53 -8.06
C VAL A 235 -4.76 -32.47 -7.66
N SER A 236 -3.51 -32.63 -8.13
CA SER A 236 -2.39 -31.74 -7.76
C SER A 236 -2.36 -30.40 -8.52
N TRP A 237 -3.33 -30.15 -9.40
CA TRP A 237 -3.46 -28.94 -10.21
C TRP A 237 -4.79 -28.22 -9.91
N GLY A 238 -4.94 -27.00 -10.43
CA GLY A 238 -6.15 -26.18 -10.29
C GLY A 238 -5.83 -24.70 -10.08
N ALA A 239 -6.40 -23.83 -10.91
CA ALA A 239 -6.34 -22.37 -10.75
C ALA A 239 -7.31 -21.88 -9.66
N ASP A 240 -7.14 -20.67 -9.14
CA ASP A 240 -8.05 -20.10 -8.13
C ASP A 240 -9.53 -20.11 -8.60
N PRO A 241 -10.45 -20.82 -7.92
CA PRO A 241 -11.87 -20.83 -8.29
C PRO A 241 -12.52 -19.44 -8.24
N SER A 242 -12.01 -18.53 -7.40
CA SER A 242 -12.50 -17.15 -7.26
C SER A 242 -12.38 -16.35 -8.56
N SER A 243 -11.38 -16.66 -9.40
CA SER A 243 -11.11 -15.93 -10.64
C SER A 243 -12.07 -16.30 -11.77
N ARG A 244 -12.79 -17.43 -11.68
CA ARG A 244 -13.71 -17.92 -12.72
C ARG A 244 -15.18 -17.95 -12.31
N ILE A 245 -15.48 -17.99 -11.01
CA ILE A 245 -16.85 -17.91 -10.50
C ILE A 245 -17.43 -16.48 -10.67
N THR A 246 -16.59 -15.46 -10.63
CA THR A 246 -16.95 -14.06 -10.89
C THR A 246 -17.23 -13.75 -12.37
N LEU A 247 -16.90 -14.66 -13.29
CA LEU A 247 -17.06 -14.48 -14.73
C LEU A 247 -18.48 -14.78 -15.26
N SER A 248 -19.36 -15.42 -14.47
CA SER A 248 -20.62 -15.97 -15.00
C SER A 248 -21.84 -15.03 -14.89
N GLY A 249 -21.72 -13.91 -14.16
CA GLY A 249 -22.85 -13.08 -13.74
C GLY A 249 -23.36 -12.00 -14.72
N THR A 250 -22.74 -11.78 -15.88
CA THR A 250 -23.20 -10.73 -16.82
C THR A 250 -23.02 -11.13 -18.28
N LYS A 251 -24.12 -11.54 -18.94
CA LYS A 251 -24.19 -11.64 -20.41
C LYS A 251 -24.16 -10.23 -21.03
N SER A 252 -22.99 -9.76 -21.42
CA SER A 252 -22.74 -8.81 -22.54
C SER A 252 -21.30 -8.22 -22.55
N VAL A 253 -20.27 -8.95 -22.12
CA VAL A 253 -18.87 -8.44 -22.06
C VAL A 253 -17.86 -9.48 -22.58
N GLY A 254 -18.28 -10.39 -23.48
CA GLY A 254 -17.46 -11.53 -23.91
C GLY A 254 -16.33 -11.23 -24.93
N LYS A 255 -16.28 -10.02 -25.51
CA LYS A 255 -15.22 -9.62 -26.45
C LYS A 255 -14.14 -8.71 -25.86
N SER A 256 -14.34 -8.14 -24.66
CA SER A 256 -13.39 -7.20 -24.07
C SER A 256 -12.47 -7.81 -23.01
N MET A 257 -12.80 -8.94 -22.38
CA MET A 257 -11.97 -9.46 -21.28
C MET A 257 -10.77 -10.33 -21.73
N ALA A 258 -10.89 -11.06 -22.85
CA ALA A 258 -9.73 -11.71 -23.47
C ALA A 258 -8.74 -10.69 -24.06
N LYS A 259 -9.24 -9.48 -24.39
CA LYS A 259 -8.42 -8.32 -24.69
C LYS A 259 -7.77 -7.78 -23.41
N SER A 260 -8.52 -7.65 -22.31
CA SER A 260 -8.05 -7.12 -21.03
C SER A 260 -6.93 -7.94 -20.35
N LEU A 261 -6.93 -9.28 -20.42
CA LEU A 261 -5.85 -10.11 -19.84
C LEU A 261 -4.56 -10.10 -20.67
N LYS A 262 -4.68 -9.99 -22.02
CA LYS A 262 -3.54 -9.69 -22.89
C LYS A 262 -3.06 -8.25 -22.69
N ASP A 263 -3.98 -7.30 -22.56
CA ASP A 263 -3.72 -5.90 -22.29
C ASP A 263 -3.02 -5.73 -20.93
N GLU A 264 -3.41 -6.45 -19.88
CA GLU A 264 -2.76 -6.38 -18.56
C GLU A 264 -1.30 -6.86 -18.60
N GLN A 265 -0.96 -7.88 -19.41
CA GLN A 265 0.44 -8.26 -19.68
C GLN A 265 1.17 -7.33 -20.66
N LEU A 266 0.46 -6.63 -21.54
CA LEU A 266 1.02 -5.61 -22.45
C LEU A 266 1.31 -4.28 -21.72
N PHE A 267 0.59 -3.99 -20.64
CA PHE A 267 0.65 -2.71 -19.92
C PHE A 267 1.40 -2.78 -18.58
N THR A 268 1.72 -3.97 -18.06
CA THR A 268 2.64 -4.14 -16.93
C THR A 268 4.08 -3.97 -17.41
N LYS A 269 4.87 -3.17 -16.70
CA LYS A 269 6.27 -2.95 -17.07
C LYS A 269 7.09 -4.18 -16.72
N SER A 270 7.70 -4.83 -17.71
CA SER A 270 8.93 -5.58 -17.47
C SER A 270 10.08 -4.61 -17.19
N VAL A 271 10.99 -5.02 -16.30
CA VAL A 271 12.18 -4.25 -15.89
C VAL A 271 12.98 -3.83 -17.13
N PRO A 272 13.26 -2.53 -17.36
CA PRO A 272 14.32 -2.16 -18.28
C PRO A 272 15.67 -2.43 -17.62
N SER A 273 16.60 -2.99 -18.38
CA SER A 273 18.03 -2.92 -18.06
C SER A 273 18.41 -1.45 -17.85
N THR A 274 18.83 -1.10 -16.63
CA THR A 274 19.57 0.12 -16.27
C THR A 274 19.13 1.39 -17.02
N MET A 275 18.07 2.05 -16.54
CA MET A 275 17.72 3.41 -16.99
C MET A 275 18.72 4.40 -16.36
N LYS A 276 19.70 4.88 -17.14
CA LYS A 276 20.68 5.88 -16.70
C LYS A 276 20.01 7.25 -16.62
N MET A 277 19.87 7.82 -15.43
CA MET A 277 19.42 9.19 -15.24
C MET A 277 20.65 10.08 -15.04
N LYS A 278 20.96 10.93 -16.04
CA LYS A 278 22.02 11.94 -15.91
C LYS A 278 21.45 13.21 -15.28
N VAL A 279 22.14 13.72 -14.26
CA VAL A 279 21.82 14.95 -13.54
C VAL A 279 22.65 16.08 -14.12
N LYS A 280 21.99 17.11 -14.66
CA LYS A 280 22.64 18.34 -15.13
C LYS A 280 21.82 19.53 -14.66
N GLY A 281 22.47 20.53 -14.05
CA GLY A 281 21.79 21.74 -13.58
C GLY A 281 20.87 21.54 -12.36
N GLY A 282 21.20 20.56 -11.49
CA GLY A 282 20.53 20.37 -10.20
C GLY A 282 19.37 19.37 -10.17
N ALA A 283 18.95 18.79 -11.30
CA ALA A 283 18.03 17.65 -11.36
C ALA A 283 18.24 16.80 -12.64
N ALA A 284 17.78 15.55 -12.62
CA ALA A 284 17.89 14.66 -13.77
C ALA A 284 16.80 14.90 -14.84
N VAL A 285 17.22 15.04 -16.10
CA VAL A 285 16.32 15.09 -17.25
C VAL A 285 15.70 13.71 -17.47
N ASP A 286 14.40 13.65 -17.70
CA ASP A 286 13.70 12.39 -17.95
C ASP A 286 14.10 11.84 -19.33
N PRO A 287 14.60 10.58 -19.43
CA PRO A 287 15.00 9.98 -20.71
C PRO A 287 13.84 9.84 -21.71
N ASP A 288 12.59 9.83 -21.25
CA ASP A 288 11.41 9.84 -22.14
C ASP A 288 11.32 11.15 -22.96
N SER A 289 12.13 12.17 -22.64
CA SER A 289 12.27 13.40 -23.43
C SER A 289 13.19 13.23 -24.65
N GLY A 290 14.10 12.25 -24.64
CA GLY A 290 15.17 12.10 -25.63
C GLY A 290 16.21 13.24 -25.60
N MET A 291 16.26 14.02 -24.51
CA MET A 291 17.13 15.19 -24.35
C MET A 291 18.09 15.07 -23.16
N GLU A 292 18.18 13.90 -22.52
CA GLU A 292 18.99 13.63 -21.34
C GLU A 292 20.48 13.94 -21.51
N ASP A 293 20.99 13.82 -22.74
CA ASP A 293 22.39 14.10 -23.08
C ASP A 293 22.64 15.52 -23.59
N THR A 294 21.59 16.24 -23.99
CA THR A 294 21.71 17.50 -24.75
C THR A 294 21.13 18.74 -24.07
N ALA A 295 20.41 18.54 -22.96
CA ALA A 295 19.78 19.59 -22.18
C ALA A 295 19.95 19.37 -20.68
N HIS A 296 19.74 20.43 -19.91
CA HIS A 296 19.66 20.44 -18.45
C HIS A 296 18.35 21.07 -18.00
N ILE A 297 17.99 20.89 -16.73
CA ILE A 297 16.78 21.49 -16.17
C ILE A 297 17.05 22.96 -15.85
N VAL A 298 16.11 23.83 -16.26
CA VAL A 298 16.21 25.26 -16.01
C VAL A 298 16.20 25.56 -14.51
N GLN A 299 17.22 26.28 -14.05
CA GLN A 299 17.30 26.83 -12.71
C GLN A 299 17.34 28.37 -12.78
N LYS A 300 16.40 29.05 -12.12
CA LYS A 300 16.34 30.52 -12.08
C LYS A 300 16.07 30.99 -10.66
N ASN A 301 16.87 31.92 -10.16
CA ASN A 301 16.77 32.46 -8.79
C ASN A 301 16.80 31.39 -7.68
N GLY A 302 17.59 30.33 -7.87
CA GLY A 302 17.66 29.19 -6.95
C GLY A 302 16.46 28.24 -7.01
N GLU A 303 15.49 28.47 -7.91
CA GLU A 303 14.35 27.57 -8.13
C GLU A 303 14.61 26.62 -9.29
N ILE A 304 14.39 25.33 -9.07
CA ILE A 304 14.49 24.28 -10.09
C ILE A 304 13.10 24.05 -10.70
N PHE A 305 12.97 24.19 -12.01
CA PHE A 305 11.70 24.03 -12.73
C PHE A 305 11.43 22.57 -13.12
N ASN A 306 11.24 21.74 -12.11
CA ASN A 306 10.92 20.32 -12.21
C ASN A 306 9.88 19.96 -11.14
N VAL A 307 8.87 19.19 -11.51
CA VAL A 307 7.87 18.71 -10.54
C VAL A 307 7.24 17.40 -10.99
N VAL A 308 7.01 16.51 -10.02
CA VAL A 308 6.17 15.32 -10.20
C VAL A 308 4.94 15.45 -9.32
N LEU A 309 3.80 15.19 -9.94
CA LEU A 309 2.50 15.31 -9.32
C LEU A 309 1.82 13.94 -9.28
N GLY A 310 1.12 13.64 -8.18
CA GLY A 310 0.31 12.44 -7.99
C GLY A 310 -1.17 12.75 -7.81
N LEU A 311 -2.03 11.84 -8.26
CA LEU A 311 -3.47 11.87 -8.01
C LEU A 311 -4.00 10.45 -7.87
N VAL A 312 -4.54 10.13 -6.69
CA VAL A 312 -5.22 8.87 -6.42
C VAL A 312 -6.68 9.11 -6.05
N ASP A 313 -7.57 8.30 -6.64
CA ASP A 313 -8.98 8.19 -6.28
C ASP A 313 -9.35 6.70 -6.32
N VAL A 314 -9.42 6.09 -5.14
CA VAL A 314 -9.69 4.65 -4.94
C VAL A 314 -11.04 4.24 -5.54
N VAL A 315 -12.08 5.08 -5.41
CA VAL A 315 -13.43 4.77 -5.91
C VAL A 315 -13.42 4.66 -7.43
N ARG A 316 -12.84 5.68 -8.09
CA ARG A 316 -12.67 5.69 -9.55
C ARG A 316 -11.61 4.69 -10.01
N GLY A 317 -10.76 4.20 -9.12
CA GLY A 317 -9.58 3.42 -9.45
C GLY A 317 -8.48 4.25 -10.12
N THR A 318 -8.53 5.57 -10.01
CA THR A 318 -7.53 6.47 -10.60
C THR A 318 -6.27 6.38 -9.75
N ASN A 319 -5.13 6.13 -10.40
CA ASN A 319 -3.81 6.17 -9.79
C ASN A 319 -2.85 6.74 -10.83
N SER A 320 -2.74 8.06 -10.86
CA SER A 320 -2.14 8.80 -11.97
C SER A 320 -0.99 9.67 -11.53
N PHE A 321 0.02 9.78 -12.40
CA PHE A 321 1.13 10.72 -12.25
C PHE A 321 1.09 11.77 -13.36
N TYR A 322 1.69 12.93 -13.09
CA TYR A 322 1.96 13.97 -14.06
C TYR A 322 3.30 14.64 -13.75
N LYS A 323 4.25 14.60 -14.68
CA LYS A 323 5.58 15.22 -14.55
C LYS A 323 5.68 16.42 -15.48
N LEU A 324 6.30 17.51 -15.01
CA LEU A 324 6.73 18.64 -15.83
C LEU A 324 8.22 18.91 -15.61
N GLN A 325 8.94 19.17 -16.70
CA GLN A 325 10.33 19.64 -16.68
C GLN A 325 10.51 20.77 -17.69
N ALA A 326 11.09 21.88 -17.25
CA ALA A 326 11.59 22.93 -18.14
C ALA A 326 13.05 22.61 -18.49
N LEU A 327 13.33 22.40 -19.77
CA LEU A 327 14.63 21.97 -20.28
C LEU A 327 15.27 23.08 -21.11
N GLU A 328 16.56 23.30 -20.90
CA GLU A 328 17.39 24.23 -21.66
C GLU A 328 18.59 23.50 -22.27
N LYS A 329 18.90 23.81 -23.52
CA LYS A 329 20.01 23.17 -24.23
C LYS A 329 21.34 23.49 -23.54
N ASP A 330 22.23 22.51 -23.45
CA ASP A 330 23.56 22.71 -22.86
C ASP A 330 24.45 23.63 -23.70
N SER A 331 24.27 23.60 -25.02
CA SER A 331 25.07 24.39 -25.97
C SER A 331 24.19 25.01 -27.06
N GLY A 332 24.23 26.35 -27.14
CA GLY A 332 23.41 27.15 -28.05
C GLY A 332 22.06 27.55 -27.45
N SER A 333 21.12 28.00 -28.29
CA SER A 333 19.78 28.45 -27.85
C SER A 333 18.71 27.41 -28.16
N GLY A 334 18.05 26.92 -27.11
CA GLY A 334 16.95 25.97 -27.22
C GLY A 334 16.29 25.71 -25.88
N TRP A 335 14.97 25.82 -25.85
CA TRP A 335 14.16 25.65 -24.64
C TRP A 335 13.00 24.74 -24.94
N TRP A 336 12.75 23.76 -24.06
CA TRP A 336 11.66 22.80 -24.22
C TRP A 336 10.91 22.60 -22.93
N LEU A 337 9.58 22.46 -23.05
CA LEU A 337 8.75 21.97 -21.97
C LEU A 337 8.49 20.49 -22.20
N PHE A 338 9.00 19.68 -21.28
CA PHE A 338 8.70 18.25 -21.25
C PHE A 338 7.56 17.97 -20.27
N ARG A 339 6.62 17.14 -20.73
CA ARG A 339 5.48 16.66 -19.93
C ARG A 339 5.34 15.17 -20.09
N ALA A 340 5.12 14.44 -19.01
CA ALA A 340 4.78 13.03 -19.04
C ALA A 340 3.61 12.74 -18.10
N TRP A 341 2.66 11.93 -18.53
CA TRP A 341 1.48 11.58 -17.74
C TRP A 341 1.10 10.13 -17.96
N GLY A 342 0.40 9.55 -17.00
CA GLY A 342 -0.03 8.17 -17.12
C GLY A 342 -0.54 7.59 -15.82
N ARG A 343 -0.74 6.28 -15.84
CA ARG A 343 -1.06 5.49 -14.65
C ARG A 343 0.24 4.97 -14.03
N VAL A 344 0.39 5.19 -12.72
CA VAL A 344 1.58 4.78 -11.94
C VAL A 344 1.81 3.27 -12.13
N GLY A 345 3.07 2.85 -12.31
CA GLY A 345 3.45 1.45 -12.47
C GLY A 345 3.23 0.83 -13.85
N THR A 346 2.43 1.45 -14.70
CA THR A 346 2.07 0.88 -16.02
C THR A 346 2.74 1.61 -17.19
N THR A 347 2.66 1.05 -18.40
CA THR A 347 3.01 1.73 -19.66
C THR A 347 1.88 2.62 -20.19
N ILE A 348 0.71 2.64 -19.52
CA ILE A 348 -0.42 3.49 -19.90
C ILE A 348 -0.06 4.95 -19.59
N GLY A 349 0.06 5.74 -20.65
CA GLY A 349 0.42 7.14 -20.52
C GLY A 349 0.88 7.71 -21.86
N GLY A 350 1.42 8.92 -21.79
CA GLY A 350 2.06 9.59 -22.92
C GLY A 350 3.03 10.64 -22.42
N ASN A 351 3.85 11.13 -23.33
CA ASN A 351 4.71 12.27 -23.09
C ASN A 351 4.60 13.27 -24.24
N LYS A 352 5.05 14.49 -24.00
CA LYS A 352 5.14 15.55 -25.00
C LYS A 352 6.33 16.44 -24.69
N VAL A 353 7.19 16.62 -25.69
CA VAL A 353 8.24 17.63 -25.71
C VAL A 353 7.77 18.77 -26.62
N GLU A 354 7.83 20.01 -26.14
CA GLU A 354 7.37 21.18 -26.89
C GLU A 354 8.40 22.29 -26.84
N ARG A 355 8.79 22.81 -28.00
CA ARG A 355 9.84 23.83 -28.13
C ARG A 355 9.28 25.23 -27.87
N TYR A 356 10.03 26.05 -27.16
CA TYR A 356 9.73 27.45 -26.86
C TYR A 356 10.79 28.37 -27.47
N GLY A 357 10.41 29.61 -27.74
CA GLY A 357 11.28 30.63 -28.35
C GLY A 357 12.23 31.33 -27.38
N SER A 358 11.95 31.27 -26.07
CA SER A 358 12.77 31.89 -25.02
C SER A 358 12.58 31.16 -23.69
N VAL A 359 13.52 31.36 -22.75
CA VAL A 359 13.38 30.84 -21.38
C VAL A 359 12.15 31.42 -20.68
N ASP A 360 11.85 32.72 -20.87
CA ASP A 360 10.73 33.36 -20.16
C ASP A 360 9.37 32.80 -20.62
N THR A 361 9.18 32.59 -21.93
CA THR A 361 7.96 31.95 -22.45
C THR A 361 7.84 30.48 -22.05
N LEU A 362 8.97 29.76 -21.93
CA LEU A 362 9.00 28.40 -21.36
C LEU A 362 8.52 28.40 -19.91
N LEU A 363 9.06 29.30 -19.08
CA LEU A 363 8.73 29.38 -17.66
C LEU A 363 7.27 29.81 -17.44
N GLU A 364 6.73 30.70 -18.27
CA GLU A 364 5.32 31.05 -18.25
C GLU A 364 4.43 29.84 -18.58
N GLY A 365 4.74 29.12 -19.66
CA GLY A 365 4.03 27.89 -20.04
C GLY A 365 4.08 26.81 -18.94
N PHE A 366 5.25 26.63 -18.31
CA PHE A 366 5.41 25.74 -17.17
C PHE A 366 4.50 26.14 -16.00
N LYS A 367 4.52 27.41 -15.60
CA LYS A 367 3.71 27.94 -14.49
C LYS A 367 2.20 27.83 -14.76
N GLN A 368 1.78 28.11 -15.99
CA GLN A 368 0.38 27.99 -16.42
C GLN A 368 -0.10 26.54 -16.33
N LEU A 369 0.68 25.58 -16.83
CA LEU A 369 0.34 24.17 -16.76
C LEU A 369 0.37 23.63 -15.33
N TYR A 370 1.32 24.07 -14.51
CA TYR A 370 1.33 23.75 -13.09
C TYR A 370 0.04 24.22 -12.40
N ALA A 371 -0.37 25.48 -12.64
CA ALA A 371 -1.61 26.03 -12.10
C ALA A 371 -2.85 25.30 -12.64
N GLU A 372 -2.87 24.92 -13.91
CA GLU A 372 -3.95 24.13 -14.48
C GLU A 372 -4.09 22.76 -13.80
N LYS A 373 -2.97 22.06 -13.56
CA LYS A 373 -2.99 20.70 -12.99
C LYS A 373 -3.18 20.66 -11.48
N THR A 374 -2.66 21.64 -10.76
CA THR A 374 -2.68 21.66 -9.29
C THR A 374 -3.71 22.63 -8.69
N GLY A 375 -4.12 23.66 -9.43
CA GLY A 375 -4.92 24.78 -8.92
C GLY A 375 -4.12 25.81 -8.11
N ASN A 376 -2.79 25.70 -8.07
CA ASN A 376 -1.91 26.58 -7.28
C ASN A 376 -0.91 27.31 -8.19
N GLU A 377 -0.53 28.52 -7.80
CA GLU A 377 0.54 29.25 -8.47
C GLU A 377 1.92 28.70 -8.06
N TRP A 378 2.84 28.62 -9.03
CA TRP A 378 4.18 28.07 -8.81
C TRP A 378 4.99 28.82 -7.73
N HIS A 379 4.89 30.16 -7.70
CA HIS A 379 5.63 30.97 -6.72
C HIS A 379 5.15 30.71 -5.28
N ASN A 380 3.88 30.32 -5.09
CA ASN A 380 3.32 30.01 -3.78
C ASN A 380 3.31 28.50 -3.47
N ARG A 381 4.10 27.69 -4.19
CA ARG A 381 4.14 26.22 -4.02
C ARG A 381 4.54 25.77 -2.61
N LYS A 382 5.24 26.61 -1.84
CA LYS A 382 5.60 26.30 -0.44
C LYS A 382 4.36 26.29 0.48
N ASN A 383 3.33 27.06 0.16
CA ASN A 383 2.04 27.08 0.86
C ASN A 383 0.97 26.35 0.03
N PHE A 384 1.31 25.14 -0.42
CA PHE A 384 0.45 24.37 -1.31
C PHE A 384 -0.90 24.06 -0.67
N LYS A 385 -1.99 24.34 -1.39
CA LYS A 385 -3.34 23.93 -1.00
C LYS A 385 -3.87 22.88 -1.96
N LYS A 386 -4.19 21.70 -1.46
CA LYS A 386 -4.81 20.66 -2.29
C LYS A 386 -6.23 21.07 -2.70
N TYR A 387 -6.60 20.78 -3.95
CA TYR A 387 -7.94 21.02 -4.50
C TYR A 387 -8.58 19.72 -5.02
N PRO A 388 -9.92 19.56 -4.95
CA PRO A 388 -10.62 18.40 -5.48
C PRO A 388 -10.31 18.12 -6.96
N ASN A 389 -10.05 16.85 -7.31
CA ASN A 389 -9.67 16.39 -8.66
C ASN A 389 -8.41 17.04 -9.27
N LYS A 390 -7.65 17.82 -8.51
CA LYS A 390 -6.35 18.36 -8.92
C LYS A 390 -5.22 17.52 -8.35
N PHE A 391 -4.08 17.54 -9.03
CA PHE A 391 -2.91 16.78 -8.59
C PHE A 391 -2.24 17.41 -7.36
N TYR A 392 -1.50 16.59 -6.62
CA TYR A 392 -0.66 16.99 -5.49
C TYR A 392 0.82 16.86 -5.86
N PRO A 393 1.67 17.87 -5.60
CA PRO A 393 3.11 17.79 -5.86
C PRO A 393 3.80 16.88 -4.85
N LEU A 394 4.53 15.90 -5.36
CA LEU A 394 5.36 15.02 -4.56
C LEU A 394 6.69 15.71 -4.31
N ASP A 395 7.09 15.76 -3.04
CA ASP A 395 8.39 16.27 -2.62
C ASP A 395 9.45 15.20 -2.89
N ILE A 396 9.88 15.16 -4.16
CA ILE A 396 10.91 14.25 -4.63
C ILE A 396 12.22 15.03 -4.71
N ASP A 397 13.16 14.69 -3.85
CA ASP A 397 14.51 15.20 -3.88
C ASP A 397 15.24 14.61 -5.09
N TYR A 398 15.18 15.30 -6.24
CA TYR A 398 15.96 14.97 -7.42
C TYR A 398 17.42 15.37 -7.26
N GLY A 399 18.03 14.94 -6.15
CA GLY A 399 19.38 15.26 -5.69
C GLY A 399 20.38 15.49 -6.83
N GLN A 400 21.18 16.53 -6.62
CA GLN A 400 21.99 17.25 -7.60
C GLN A 400 23.17 16.48 -8.20
N GLU A 401 23.26 15.17 -7.99
CA GLU A 401 24.47 14.40 -8.31
C GLU A 401 24.13 13.06 -8.98
N ASP A 402 24.91 12.76 -10.02
CA ASP A 402 24.73 11.65 -10.96
C ASP A 402 24.69 10.28 -10.27
N ASP A 403 23.76 9.42 -10.72
CA ASP A 403 23.82 7.96 -10.48
C ASP A 403 25.13 7.33 -11.02
N GLU A 404 25.85 8.02 -11.91
CA GLU A 404 27.17 7.61 -12.42
C GLU A 404 28.29 7.70 -11.36
N ALA A 405 28.09 8.42 -10.24
CA ALA A 405 29.06 8.50 -9.15
C ALA A 405 29.04 7.27 -8.22
N ILE A 406 27.98 6.45 -8.27
CA ILE A 406 27.88 5.23 -7.45
C ILE A 406 28.66 4.12 -8.15
N LYS A 407 29.96 4.03 -7.85
CA LYS A 407 30.80 2.92 -8.30
C LYS A 407 30.23 1.61 -7.74
N LYS A 408 29.89 0.67 -8.63
CA LYS A 408 29.51 -0.68 -8.21
C LYS A 408 30.67 -1.27 -7.42
N LEU A 409 30.42 -1.67 -6.18
CA LEU A 409 31.44 -2.25 -5.32
C LEU A 409 31.87 -3.60 -5.90
N ASP A 410 33.08 -3.67 -6.46
CA ASP A 410 33.64 -4.90 -7.00
C ASP A 410 34.80 -5.40 -6.13
N LYS A 411 34.57 -6.57 -5.55
CA LYS A 411 35.50 -7.29 -4.69
C LYS A 411 36.76 -7.76 -5.40
N LYS A 412 36.73 -7.93 -6.74
CA LYS A 412 37.83 -8.50 -7.52
C LYS A 412 38.86 -7.46 -7.93
N SER A 413 38.46 -6.19 -7.98
CA SER A 413 39.30 -5.06 -8.38
C SER A 413 39.66 -4.14 -7.20
N SER A 414 39.19 -4.44 -5.98
CA SER A 414 39.49 -3.67 -4.78
C SER A 414 40.94 -3.88 -4.30
N SER A 415 41.55 -2.77 -3.90
CA SER A 415 42.85 -2.65 -3.26
C SER A 415 42.76 -2.54 -1.73
N SER A 416 41.56 -2.67 -1.17
CA SER A 416 41.26 -2.57 0.26
C SER A 416 42.08 -3.54 1.11
N LYS A 417 42.54 -3.06 2.27
CA LYS A 417 43.24 -3.86 3.29
C LYS A 417 42.31 -4.44 4.35
N LEU A 418 41.01 -4.17 4.28
CA LEU A 418 40.04 -4.73 5.22
C LEU A 418 39.97 -6.26 5.09
N PRO A 419 39.64 -6.98 6.18
CA PRO A 419 39.41 -8.42 6.12
C PRO A 419 38.36 -8.78 5.07
N LYS A 420 38.53 -9.92 4.38
CA LYS A 420 37.65 -10.26 3.25
C LYS A 420 36.18 -10.38 3.66
N ALA A 421 35.91 -10.91 4.85
CA ALA A 421 34.57 -11.00 5.41
C ALA A 421 33.92 -9.61 5.60
N VAL A 422 34.70 -8.59 5.98
CA VAL A 422 34.21 -7.20 6.12
C VAL A 422 33.93 -6.59 4.76
N GLN A 423 34.82 -6.77 3.78
CA GLN A 423 34.57 -6.34 2.40
C GLN A 423 33.27 -6.97 1.86
N ASP A 424 33.06 -8.26 2.13
CA ASP A 424 31.86 -8.97 1.71
C ASP A 424 30.58 -8.42 2.34
N LEU A 425 30.64 -8.06 3.62
CA LEU A 425 29.55 -7.43 4.34
C LEU A 425 29.23 -6.03 3.79
N VAL A 426 30.24 -5.20 3.56
CA VAL A 426 30.06 -3.84 3.00
C VAL A 426 29.41 -3.92 1.63
N CYS A 427 29.89 -4.82 0.75
CA CYS A 427 29.25 -5.04 -0.55
C CYS A 427 27.79 -5.52 -0.44
N LEU A 428 27.47 -6.33 0.57
CA LEU A 428 26.12 -6.86 0.79
C LEU A 428 25.14 -5.75 1.21
N ILE A 429 25.52 -4.92 2.20
CA ILE A 429 24.61 -3.90 2.75
C ILE A 429 24.47 -2.66 1.85
N PHE A 430 25.44 -2.42 0.97
CA PHE A 430 25.43 -1.33 -0.01
C PHE A 430 25.03 -1.78 -1.42
N ASP A 431 24.42 -2.96 -1.57
CA ASP A 431 23.94 -3.43 -2.88
C ASP A 431 22.65 -2.71 -3.31
N VAL A 432 22.81 -1.83 -4.30
CA VAL A 432 21.72 -1.06 -4.91
C VAL A 432 20.68 -1.96 -5.59
N GLU A 433 21.07 -3.11 -6.16
CA GLU A 433 20.12 -4.03 -6.81
C GLU A 433 19.19 -4.67 -5.77
N SER A 434 19.73 -5.11 -4.63
CA SER A 434 18.97 -5.60 -3.49
C SER A 434 18.02 -4.54 -2.92
N MET A 435 18.47 -3.28 -2.79
CA MET A 435 17.59 -2.17 -2.36
C MET A 435 16.43 -1.95 -3.33
N LYS A 436 16.67 -1.98 -4.65
CA LYS A 436 15.60 -1.90 -5.68
C LYS A 436 14.60 -3.04 -5.54
N LYS A 437 15.10 -4.27 -5.34
CA LYS A 437 14.25 -5.46 -5.16
C LYS A 437 13.33 -5.33 -3.94
N ALA A 438 13.86 -4.87 -2.81
CA ALA A 438 13.07 -4.63 -1.61
C ALA A 438 11.96 -3.59 -1.83
N MET A 439 12.24 -2.49 -2.56
CA MET A 439 11.20 -1.50 -2.90
C MET A 439 10.10 -2.07 -3.81
N MET A 440 10.45 -2.95 -4.75
CA MET A 440 9.46 -3.61 -5.62
C MET A 440 8.52 -4.54 -4.84
N GLU A 441 9.02 -5.25 -3.82
CA GLU A 441 8.19 -6.08 -2.94
C GLU A 441 7.12 -5.25 -2.21
N PHE A 442 7.37 -3.97 -1.98
CA PHE A 442 6.42 -3.04 -1.39
C PHE A 442 5.45 -2.41 -2.40
N GLU A 443 5.47 -2.85 -3.65
CA GLU A 443 4.65 -2.32 -4.75
C GLU A 443 4.96 -0.84 -5.05
N ILE A 444 6.22 -0.42 -4.94
CA ILE A 444 6.64 0.98 -5.19
C ILE A 444 7.14 1.14 -6.63
N ASP A 445 6.67 2.17 -7.33
CA ASP A 445 7.07 2.45 -8.71
C ASP A 445 8.47 3.09 -8.77
N LEU A 446 9.50 2.25 -8.96
CA LEU A 446 10.90 2.67 -9.09
C LEU A 446 11.18 3.66 -10.24
N LYS A 447 10.35 3.70 -11.30
CA LYS A 447 10.57 4.65 -12.42
C LYS A 447 10.13 6.06 -12.05
N LYS A 448 9.08 6.16 -11.25
CA LYS A 448 8.55 7.46 -10.81
C LYS A 448 9.11 7.87 -9.45
N MET A 449 9.59 6.91 -8.68
CA MET A 449 10.29 7.06 -7.41
C MET A 449 11.68 6.41 -7.49
N PRO A 450 12.69 7.10 -8.07
CA PRO A 450 14.07 6.60 -8.02
C PRO A 450 14.55 6.52 -6.56
N LEU A 451 15.46 5.59 -6.28
CA LEU A 451 16.06 5.38 -4.96
C LEU A 451 16.57 6.68 -4.34
N GLY A 452 16.32 6.85 -3.03
CA GLY A 452 16.86 7.97 -2.23
C GLY A 452 16.38 9.35 -2.64
N LYS A 453 15.14 9.45 -3.14
CA LYS A 453 14.53 10.72 -3.58
C LYS A 453 13.21 11.04 -2.90
N LEU A 454 12.67 10.21 -1.99
CA LEU A 454 11.49 10.60 -1.22
C LEU A 454 11.93 11.44 -0.03
N SER A 455 11.46 12.68 0.08
CA SER A 455 11.90 13.53 1.18
C SER A 455 11.46 12.95 2.53
N LYS A 456 12.31 13.09 3.55
CA LYS A 456 11.95 12.72 4.94
C LYS A 456 10.63 13.35 5.36
N LYS A 457 10.35 14.59 4.93
CA LYS A 457 9.10 15.31 5.17
C LYS A 457 7.89 14.58 4.58
N GLN A 458 8.02 14.04 3.37
CA GLN A 458 6.96 13.28 2.71
C GLN A 458 6.69 11.95 3.45
N ILE A 459 7.74 11.25 3.90
CA ILE A 459 7.62 10.03 4.72
C ILE A 459 6.93 10.34 6.06
N THR A 460 7.36 11.40 6.77
CA THR A 460 6.72 11.86 8.01
C THR A 460 5.25 12.20 7.81
N SER A 461 4.90 12.83 6.69
CA SER A 461 3.50 13.12 6.35
C SER A 461 2.69 11.83 6.11
N ALA A 462 3.27 10.83 5.47
CA ALA A 462 2.65 9.53 5.24
C ALA A 462 2.42 8.77 6.57
N TYR A 463 3.37 8.80 7.50
CA TYR A 463 3.18 8.28 8.86
C TYR A 463 2.00 8.96 9.58
N GLY A 464 1.87 10.28 9.47
CA GLY A 464 0.75 11.02 10.05
C GLY A 464 -0.61 10.51 9.54
N VAL A 465 -0.72 10.16 8.26
CA VAL A 465 -1.94 9.58 7.67
C VAL A 465 -2.20 8.16 8.21
N LEU A 466 -1.18 7.33 8.36
CA LEU A 466 -1.33 5.98 8.94
C LEU A 466 -1.75 6.05 10.43
N THR A 467 -1.27 7.05 11.17
CA THR A 467 -1.70 7.35 12.54
C THR A 467 -3.16 7.78 12.59
N GLU A 468 -3.62 8.57 11.63
CA GLU A 468 -5.03 8.94 11.49
C GLU A 468 -5.90 7.71 11.22
N LEU A 469 -5.49 6.83 10.30
CA LEU A 469 -6.16 5.55 10.01
C LEU A 469 -6.28 4.64 11.23
N THR A 470 -5.21 4.56 12.03
CA THR A 470 -5.20 3.82 13.30
C THR A 470 -6.29 4.32 14.25
N LYS A 471 -6.34 5.65 14.46
CA LYS A 471 -7.36 6.28 15.31
C LYS A 471 -8.77 6.07 14.78
N LEU A 472 -8.95 6.01 13.46
CA LEU A 472 -10.24 5.70 12.84
C LEU A 472 -10.67 4.25 13.08
N LEU A 473 -9.74 3.28 13.09
CA LEU A 473 -10.07 1.89 13.45
C LEU A 473 -10.55 1.77 14.90
N GLU A 474 -9.87 2.43 15.83
CA GLU A 474 -10.22 2.40 17.26
C GLU A 474 -11.59 3.04 17.54
N LYS A 475 -11.93 4.12 16.81
CA LYS A 475 -13.17 4.88 17.03
C LYS A 475 -14.36 4.41 16.18
N GLY A 476 -14.17 3.42 15.31
CA GLY A 476 -15.20 3.00 14.36
C GLY A 476 -15.54 4.08 13.33
N GLY A 477 -14.53 4.61 12.64
CA GLY A 477 -14.67 5.64 11.61
C GLY A 477 -15.57 5.20 10.44
N THR A 478 -16.14 6.17 9.73
CA THR A 478 -16.97 5.88 8.55
C THR A 478 -16.12 5.45 7.35
N GLU A 479 -16.71 4.71 6.41
CA GLU A 479 -16.02 4.28 5.19
C GLU A 479 -15.45 5.47 4.39
N THR A 480 -16.14 6.61 4.39
CA THR A 480 -15.67 7.85 3.76
C THR A 480 -14.38 8.38 4.40
N GLN A 481 -14.22 8.27 5.72
CA GLN A 481 -12.99 8.70 6.42
C GLN A 481 -11.81 7.78 6.10
N PHE A 482 -12.04 6.45 6.04
CA PHE A 482 -11.03 5.49 5.60
C PHE A 482 -10.62 5.72 4.14
N LEU A 483 -11.59 6.00 3.28
CA LEU A 483 -11.36 6.33 1.88
C LEU A 483 -10.50 7.59 1.74
N ASP A 484 -10.76 8.60 2.56
CA ASP A 484 -9.99 9.83 2.55
C ASP A 484 -8.52 9.64 2.90
N CYS A 485 -8.27 8.98 4.03
CA CYS A 485 -6.92 8.69 4.44
C CYS A 485 -6.21 7.76 3.44
N THR A 486 -6.92 6.81 2.85
CA THR A 486 -6.37 5.93 1.80
C THR A 486 -5.95 6.72 0.55
N ASN A 487 -6.80 7.64 0.07
CA ASN A 487 -6.47 8.50 -1.08
C ASN A 487 -5.25 9.38 -0.78
N ARG A 488 -5.19 9.95 0.43
CA ARG A 488 -4.04 10.75 0.91
C ARG A 488 -2.77 9.90 0.93
N PHE A 489 -2.79 8.74 1.56
CA PHE A 489 -1.62 7.86 1.69
C PHE A 489 -1.04 7.46 0.33
N TYR A 490 -1.85 6.92 -0.58
CA TYR A 490 -1.36 6.50 -1.90
C TYR A 490 -1.01 7.66 -2.83
N THR A 491 -1.56 8.86 -2.58
CA THR A 491 -1.09 10.06 -3.27
C THR A 491 0.28 10.47 -2.74
N LEU A 492 0.51 10.41 -1.43
CA LEU A 492 1.80 10.77 -0.83
C LEU A 492 2.91 9.77 -1.17
N VAL A 493 2.56 8.47 -1.24
CA VAL A 493 3.46 7.37 -1.56
C VAL A 493 2.94 6.64 -2.79
N PRO A 494 3.45 6.94 -3.98
CA PRO A 494 3.03 6.28 -5.22
C PRO A 494 3.24 4.76 -5.19
N HIS A 495 2.16 4.01 -5.40
CA HIS A 495 2.19 2.55 -5.49
C HIS A 495 1.84 2.08 -6.90
N ASP A 496 2.42 0.97 -7.30
CA ASP A 496 2.08 0.22 -8.51
C ASP A 496 1.04 -0.86 -8.20
N PHE A 497 -0.21 -0.60 -8.58
CA PHE A 497 -1.29 -1.58 -8.51
C PHE A 497 -1.62 -2.20 -9.87
N GLY A 498 -0.76 -2.01 -10.88
CA GLY A 498 -1.05 -2.39 -12.26
C GLY A 498 -2.38 -1.77 -12.71
N LEU A 499 -3.28 -2.58 -13.28
CA LEU A 499 -4.63 -2.14 -13.67
C LEU A 499 -5.67 -2.22 -12.54
N LYS A 500 -5.30 -2.81 -11.40
CA LYS A 500 -6.20 -2.99 -10.25
C LYS A 500 -6.44 -1.67 -9.53
N LYS A 501 -7.58 -1.57 -8.85
CA LYS A 501 -7.88 -0.43 -8.00
C LYS A 501 -6.99 -0.47 -6.75
N PRO A 502 -6.49 0.69 -6.26
CA PRO A 502 -5.80 0.76 -4.98
C PRO A 502 -6.68 0.17 -3.85
N PRO A 503 -6.14 -0.71 -2.97
CA PRO A 503 -6.92 -1.34 -1.91
C PRO A 503 -7.16 -0.40 -0.72
N LEU A 504 -8.35 -0.45 -0.13
CA LEU A 504 -8.70 0.39 1.02
C LEU A 504 -7.92 -0.01 2.29
N LEU A 505 -7.34 0.97 2.99
CA LEU A 505 -6.60 0.76 4.23
C LEU A 505 -7.56 0.69 5.42
N LYS A 506 -8.12 -0.49 5.68
CA LYS A 506 -9.18 -0.69 6.70
C LYS A 506 -8.92 -1.78 7.74
N SER A 507 -7.70 -2.30 7.82
CA SER A 507 -7.34 -3.30 8.83
C SER A 507 -6.02 -2.95 9.50
N ALA A 508 -5.88 -3.35 10.77
CA ALA A 508 -4.67 -3.14 11.55
C ALA A 508 -3.44 -3.78 10.89
N ASP A 509 -3.60 -4.98 10.31
CA ASP A 509 -2.51 -5.70 9.64
C ASP A 509 -2.01 -4.97 8.40
N VAL A 510 -2.91 -4.39 7.60
CA VAL A 510 -2.53 -3.65 6.40
C VAL A 510 -1.84 -2.33 6.78
N ILE A 511 -2.32 -1.63 7.82
CA ILE A 511 -1.66 -0.42 8.33
C ILE A 511 -0.27 -0.77 8.88
N LYS A 512 -0.15 -1.86 9.64
CA LYS A 512 1.13 -2.37 10.13
C LYS A 512 2.10 -2.63 8.97
N ALA A 513 1.67 -3.37 7.95
CA ALA A 513 2.50 -3.65 6.78
C ALA A 513 2.95 -2.37 6.04
N LYS A 514 2.08 -1.36 5.92
CA LYS A 514 2.43 -0.07 5.32
C LYS A 514 3.31 0.79 6.23
N THR A 515 3.25 0.61 7.55
CA THR A 515 4.18 1.25 8.50
C THR A 515 5.57 0.65 8.38
N GLU A 516 5.68 -0.68 8.40
CA GLU A 516 6.94 -1.40 8.16
C GLU A 516 7.55 -1.00 6.80
N MET A 517 6.73 -0.82 5.76
CA MET A 517 7.20 -0.31 4.47
C MET A 517 7.85 1.08 4.60
N LEU A 518 7.22 2.03 5.29
CA LEU A 518 7.79 3.37 5.48
C LEU A 518 9.10 3.33 6.26
N ASP A 519 9.18 2.47 7.29
CA ASP A 519 10.41 2.27 8.08
C ASP A 519 11.56 1.81 7.16
N ASN A 520 11.32 0.80 6.32
CA ASN A 520 12.31 0.30 5.37
C ASN A 520 12.70 1.34 4.32
N LEU A 521 11.75 2.15 3.84
CA LEU A 521 12.05 3.22 2.88
C LEU A 521 12.95 4.30 3.47
N LEU A 522 12.74 4.63 4.74
CA LEU A 522 13.59 5.59 5.44
C LEU A 522 15.02 5.05 5.59
N GLU A 523 15.19 3.76 5.90
CA GLU A 523 16.52 3.15 5.98
C GLU A 523 17.22 3.07 4.61
N ILE A 524 16.49 2.74 3.55
CA ILE A 524 17.02 2.74 2.17
C ILE A 524 17.45 4.16 1.76
N GLU A 525 16.68 5.19 2.13
CA GLU A 525 17.05 6.58 1.85
C GLU A 525 18.36 6.98 2.55
N VAL A 526 18.52 6.60 3.82
CA VAL A 526 19.75 6.80 4.58
C VAL A 526 20.93 6.04 3.94
N ALA A 527 20.75 4.77 3.61
CA ALA A 527 21.79 3.95 2.97
C ALA A 527 22.23 4.55 1.63
N TYR A 528 21.27 5.02 0.84
CA TYR A 528 21.53 5.65 -0.46
C TYR A 528 22.16 7.03 -0.32
N SER A 529 21.80 7.82 0.70
CA SER A 529 22.52 9.04 1.07
C SER A 529 24.00 8.77 1.38
N MET A 530 24.32 7.63 1.98
CA MET A 530 25.71 7.21 2.28
C MET A 530 26.44 6.67 1.05
N LEU A 531 25.73 6.21 0.03
CA LEU A 531 26.35 5.87 -1.24
C LEU A 531 26.86 7.11 -1.98
N LYS A 532 26.24 8.27 -1.76
CA LYS A 532 26.64 9.56 -2.38
C LYS A 532 27.89 10.13 -1.70
N GLY A 533 28.77 10.76 -2.49
CA GLY A 533 29.97 11.49 -2.07
C GLY A 533 31.11 10.63 -1.51
N GLY A 534 32.09 10.25 -2.34
CA GLY A 534 33.32 9.57 -1.90
C GLY A 534 34.55 10.39 -2.31
N ASP A 535 35.60 10.38 -1.47
CA ASP A 535 36.84 11.10 -1.76
C ASP A 535 37.57 10.48 -2.96
N GLU A 536 38.02 11.32 -3.89
CA GLU A 536 38.84 10.89 -5.02
C GLU A 536 40.21 10.38 -4.50
N GLY A 537 40.45 9.07 -4.58
CA GLY A 537 41.75 8.46 -4.28
C GLY A 537 41.72 7.28 -3.30
N GLU A 538 40.60 7.02 -2.62
CA GLU A 538 40.43 5.87 -1.73
C GLU A 538 39.69 4.70 -2.40
N ASP A 539 39.93 3.46 -1.94
CA ASP A 539 39.18 2.30 -2.38
C ASP A 539 37.68 2.48 -2.04
N PRO A 540 36.76 2.23 -2.99
CA PRO A 540 35.33 2.42 -2.74
C PRO A 540 34.80 1.64 -1.53
N ILE A 541 35.32 0.43 -1.27
CA ILE A 541 34.89 -0.38 -0.12
C ILE A 541 35.32 0.31 1.19
N ASP A 542 36.55 0.81 1.26
CA ASP A 542 37.08 1.50 2.44
C ASP A 542 36.32 2.81 2.70
N ALA A 543 36.03 3.58 1.64
CA ALA A 543 35.26 4.80 1.75
C ALA A 543 33.84 4.56 2.31
N HIS A 544 33.15 3.51 1.85
CA HIS A 544 31.83 3.17 2.40
C HIS A 544 31.91 2.57 3.80
N TYR A 545 32.93 1.77 4.10
CA TYR A 545 33.19 1.26 5.45
C TYR A 545 33.33 2.41 6.47
N LYS A 546 34.14 3.43 6.15
CA LYS A 546 34.30 4.61 7.03
C LYS A 546 32.98 5.35 7.30
N LYS A 547 32.09 5.43 6.31
CA LYS A 547 30.77 6.07 6.49
C LYS A 547 29.86 5.32 7.46
N LEU A 548 30.09 4.02 7.69
CA LEU A 548 29.38 3.25 8.69
C LEU A 548 29.77 3.63 10.11
N LYS A 549 30.90 4.33 10.32
CA LYS A 549 31.35 4.79 11.64
C LYS A 549 31.31 3.68 12.69
N THR A 550 31.70 2.49 12.27
CA THR A 550 31.60 1.26 13.06
C THR A 550 32.82 0.41 12.75
N GLU A 551 33.61 0.12 13.78
CA GLU A 551 34.71 -0.82 13.67
C GLU A 551 34.17 -2.25 13.63
N MET A 552 34.72 -3.08 12.75
CA MET A 552 34.29 -4.46 12.55
C MET A 552 35.47 -5.42 12.49
N GLU A 553 35.49 -6.36 13.42
CA GLU A 553 36.51 -7.40 13.50
C GLU A 553 35.87 -8.78 13.32
N PRO A 554 36.20 -9.54 12.26
CA PRO A 554 35.73 -10.92 12.12
C PRO A 554 36.28 -11.79 13.27
N LEU A 555 35.39 -12.48 13.97
CA LEU A 555 35.80 -13.44 15.00
C LEU A 555 36.37 -14.71 14.37
N ASP A 556 37.44 -15.23 14.95
CA ASP A 556 37.98 -16.53 14.57
C ASP A 556 36.94 -17.63 14.86
N LYS A 557 36.62 -18.43 13.85
CA LYS A 557 35.67 -19.56 13.93
C LYS A 557 36.13 -20.63 14.91
N SER A 558 37.43 -20.70 15.21
CA SER A 558 38.00 -21.63 16.18
C SER A 558 37.88 -21.15 17.64
N SER A 559 37.54 -19.87 17.85
CA SER A 559 37.46 -19.27 19.19
C SER A 559 36.28 -19.80 20.01
N GLU A 560 36.47 -19.89 21.34
CA GLU A 560 35.39 -20.26 22.26
C GLU A 560 34.22 -19.27 22.20
N GLU A 561 34.50 -18.00 21.94
CA GLU A 561 33.48 -16.96 21.79
C GLU A 561 32.59 -17.23 20.57
N PHE A 562 33.18 -17.53 19.40
CA PHE A 562 32.42 -17.90 18.21
C PHE A 562 31.56 -19.15 18.44
N GLN A 563 32.13 -20.19 19.05
CA GLN A 563 31.39 -21.43 19.35
C GLN A 563 30.22 -21.18 20.31
N ARG A 564 30.41 -20.33 21.32
CA ARG A 564 29.34 -19.93 22.25
C ARG A 564 28.18 -19.24 21.52
N LEU A 565 28.48 -18.36 20.57
CA LEU A 565 27.45 -17.68 19.77
C LEU A 565 26.73 -18.66 18.83
N CYS A 566 27.43 -19.62 18.24
CA CYS A 566 26.82 -20.72 17.49
C CYS A 566 25.89 -21.57 18.37
N ASP A 567 26.30 -21.90 19.59
CA ASP A 567 25.45 -22.60 20.56
C ASP A 567 24.23 -21.77 20.95
N TYR A 568 24.38 -20.45 21.09
CA TYR A 568 23.25 -19.56 21.35
C TYR A 568 22.22 -19.59 20.21
N VAL A 569 22.68 -19.50 18.95
CA VAL A 569 21.82 -19.66 17.77
C VAL A 569 21.11 -21.01 17.78
N LYS A 570 21.87 -22.10 17.96
CA LYS A 570 21.34 -23.47 17.94
C LYS A 570 20.31 -23.73 19.03
N ASN A 571 20.59 -23.32 20.26
CA ASN A 571 19.76 -23.64 21.43
C ASN A 571 18.47 -22.83 21.48
N THR A 572 18.44 -21.66 20.84
CA THR A 572 17.30 -20.73 20.89
C THR A 572 16.54 -20.61 19.58
N HIS A 573 16.71 -21.61 18.70
CA HIS A 573 15.84 -21.80 17.54
C HIS A 573 14.50 -22.37 17.97
N ALA A 574 13.45 -21.56 17.88
CA ALA A 574 12.13 -21.90 18.36
C ALA A 574 11.48 -23.06 17.59
N SER A 575 10.82 -23.96 18.32
CA SER A 575 10.19 -25.18 17.76
C SER A 575 9.01 -24.91 16.81
N THR A 576 8.40 -23.73 16.82
CA THR A 576 7.34 -23.35 15.87
C THR A 576 7.87 -22.76 14.56
N HIS A 577 9.17 -22.43 14.49
CA HIS A 577 9.82 -21.81 13.33
C HIS A 577 10.65 -22.85 12.54
N GLN A 578 10.02 -23.94 12.11
CA GLN A 578 10.70 -25.06 11.44
C GLN A 578 10.87 -24.89 9.92
N GLN A 579 10.39 -23.79 9.35
CA GLN A 579 10.36 -23.49 7.92
C GLN A 579 11.77 -23.33 7.34
N TYR A 580 12.73 -22.96 8.18
CA TYR A 580 14.14 -22.82 7.85
C TYR A 580 15.00 -23.28 9.02
N ASP A 581 16.24 -23.68 8.69
CA ASP A 581 17.33 -23.81 9.65
C ASP A 581 18.30 -22.62 9.50
N LEU A 582 19.02 -22.29 10.57
CA LEU A 582 20.00 -21.19 10.58
C LEU A 582 21.41 -21.74 10.61
N VAL A 583 22.25 -21.30 9.69
CA VAL A 583 23.68 -21.60 9.66
C VAL A 583 24.46 -20.30 9.81
N VAL A 584 25.32 -20.20 10.82
CA VAL A 584 26.18 -19.04 11.04
C VAL A 584 27.34 -19.12 10.05
N GLU A 585 27.44 -18.13 9.15
CA GLU A 585 28.53 -18.03 8.18
C GLU A 585 29.72 -17.29 8.78
N GLU A 586 29.46 -16.09 9.30
CA GLU A 586 30.47 -15.17 9.87
C GLU A 586 29.89 -14.46 11.09
N VAL A 587 30.77 -14.14 12.04
CA VAL A 587 30.44 -13.28 13.18
C VAL A 587 31.46 -12.15 13.23
N PHE A 588 30.95 -10.92 13.28
CA PHE A 588 31.75 -9.71 13.41
C PHE A 588 31.53 -9.16 14.82
N LYS A 589 32.60 -8.93 15.56
CA LYS A 589 32.58 -8.04 16.71
C LYS A 589 32.50 -6.62 16.19
N ILE A 590 31.52 -5.86 16.66
CA ILE A 590 31.27 -4.50 16.17
C ILE A 590 31.35 -3.49 17.31
N GLU A 591 31.91 -2.33 17.01
CA GLU A 591 32.01 -1.20 17.93
C GLU A 591 31.69 0.09 17.19
N ARG A 592 30.54 0.68 17.52
CA ARG A 592 30.07 1.91 16.90
C ARG A 592 30.71 3.14 17.54
N GLU A 593 30.99 4.13 16.72
CA GLU A 593 31.39 5.46 17.18
C GLU A 593 30.35 6.03 18.18
N ASP A 594 30.85 6.57 19.29
CA ASP A 594 30.11 7.18 20.40
C ASP A 594 29.13 6.27 21.17
N GLU A 595 28.96 5.00 20.78
CA GLU A 595 27.96 4.11 21.40
C GLU A 595 28.37 3.66 22.80
N ALA A 596 29.67 3.42 23.02
CA ALA A 596 30.21 3.09 24.34
C ALA A 596 30.02 4.24 25.34
N ASP A 597 30.27 5.48 24.92
CA ASP A 597 30.10 6.68 25.75
C ASP A 597 28.62 6.92 26.07
N ARG A 598 27.75 6.77 25.08
CA ARG A 598 26.30 6.86 25.27
C ARG A 598 25.77 5.78 26.20
N TYR A 599 26.34 4.58 26.16
CA TYR A 599 25.97 3.45 27.02
C TYR A 599 26.55 3.54 28.43
N ALA A 600 27.61 4.33 28.65
CA ALA A 600 28.31 4.42 29.93
C ALA A 600 27.40 4.64 31.16
N PRO A 601 26.34 5.49 31.12
CA PRO A 601 25.41 5.66 32.25
C PRO A 601 24.65 4.39 32.65
N PHE A 602 24.55 3.41 31.74
CA PHE A 602 23.79 2.17 31.93
C PHE A 602 24.69 0.96 32.21
N LYS A 603 26.01 1.12 32.16
CA LYS A 603 26.97 0.03 32.40
C LYS A 603 26.82 -0.58 33.80
N ASP A 604 26.53 0.25 34.80
CA ASP A 604 26.31 -0.19 36.18
C ASP A 604 24.85 -0.62 36.46
N LEU A 605 23.94 -0.45 35.49
CA LEU A 605 22.58 -0.93 35.63
C LEU A 605 22.59 -2.47 35.67
N HIS A 606 21.85 -3.05 36.62
CA HIS A 606 21.72 -4.49 36.75
C HIS A 606 20.91 -5.10 35.60
N ASN A 607 20.90 -6.44 35.50
CA ASN A 607 20.13 -7.19 34.49
C ASN A 607 20.46 -6.74 33.05
N ARG A 608 21.75 -6.76 32.71
CA ARG A 608 22.23 -6.56 31.34
C ARG A 608 22.22 -7.90 30.61
N GLN A 609 21.57 -7.94 29.46
CA GLN A 609 21.43 -9.18 28.69
C GLN A 609 21.88 -8.98 27.25
N LEU A 610 22.52 -10.00 26.67
CA LEU A 610 22.87 -10.04 25.26
C LEU A 610 21.68 -10.62 24.48
N LEU A 611 21.00 -9.78 23.69
CA LEU A 611 19.73 -10.13 23.06
C LEU A 611 19.73 -9.93 21.54
N TRP A 612 18.88 -10.70 20.85
CA TRP A 612 18.77 -10.72 19.39
C TRP A 612 17.92 -9.59 18.85
N HIS A 613 18.41 -8.93 17.81
CA HIS A 613 17.63 -8.03 16.96
C HIS A 613 17.82 -8.41 15.49
N GLY A 614 16.72 -8.60 14.76
CA GLY A 614 16.73 -8.92 13.34
C GLY A 614 16.08 -7.81 12.53
N SER A 615 16.61 -7.54 11.35
CA SER A 615 16.08 -6.54 10.41
C SER A 615 16.42 -6.96 8.99
N ARG A 616 15.77 -6.35 7.98
CA ARG A 616 16.14 -6.59 6.57
C ARG A 616 17.58 -6.17 6.33
N THR A 617 18.31 -6.90 5.48
CA THR A 617 19.70 -6.59 5.10
C THR A 617 19.87 -5.14 4.63
N THR A 618 18.88 -4.59 3.91
CA THR A 618 18.87 -3.20 3.41
C THR A 618 18.93 -2.14 4.52
N ASN A 619 18.58 -2.50 5.75
CA ASN A 619 18.52 -1.55 6.87
C ASN A 619 19.85 -1.45 7.62
N PHE A 620 20.77 -2.41 7.44
CA PHE A 620 22.00 -2.49 8.22
C PHE A 620 22.97 -1.34 7.95
N ALA A 621 22.98 -0.77 6.75
CA ALA A 621 23.77 0.45 6.48
C ALA A 621 23.34 1.62 7.38
N GLY A 622 22.02 1.83 7.55
CA GLY A 622 21.46 2.83 8.47
C GLY A 622 21.67 2.47 9.94
N ILE A 623 21.47 1.21 10.32
CA ILE A 623 21.63 0.75 11.71
C ILE A 623 23.08 0.88 12.19
N LEU A 624 24.07 0.50 11.38
CA LEU A 624 25.48 0.60 11.76
C LEU A 624 25.92 2.06 11.86
N SER A 625 25.54 2.91 10.91
CA SER A 625 25.91 4.32 10.91
C SER A 625 25.22 5.16 12.00
N GLN A 626 23.95 4.89 12.33
CA GLN A 626 23.15 5.74 13.24
C GLN A 626 22.75 5.09 14.56
N GLY A 627 22.93 3.76 14.69
CA GLY A 627 22.42 2.99 15.81
C GLY A 627 20.98 2.51 15.60
N LEU A 628 20.50 1.66 16.50
CA LEU A 628 19.08 1.30 16.58
C LEU A 628 18.25 2.51 17.04
N ARG A 629 17.18 2.83 16.32
CA ARG A 629 16.34 4.01 16.54
C ARG A 629 14.95 3.62 16.97
N ILE A 630 14.32 4.47 17.77
CA ILE A 630 12.90 4.37 18.09
C ILE A 630 12.11 4.99 16.94
N ALA A 631 10.99 4.36 16.58
CA ALA A 631 10.08 4.87 15.55
C ALA A 631 9.70 6.34 15.84
N PRO A 632 9.61 7.19 14.79
CA PRO A 632 9.36 8.61 14.98
C PRO A 632 8.00 8.89 15.63
N PRO A 633 7.81 10.05 16.30
CA PRO A 633 6.55 10.40 16.97
C PRO A 633 5.33 10.33 16.05
N GLU A 634 5.51 10.60 14.77
CA GLU A 634 4.44 10.62 13.76
C GLU A 634 4.00 9.22 13.30
N ALA A 635 4.85 8.20 13.47
CA ALA A 635 4.51 6.82 13.09
C ALA A 635 3.31 6.30 13.89
N PRO A 636 2.44 5.48 13.28
CA PRO A 636 1.33 4.87 14.02
C PRO A 636 1.85 3.94 15.10
N VAL A 637 1.05 3.76 16.14
CA VAL A 637 1.34 2.83 17.23
C VAL A 637 0.94 1.40 16.86
N THR A 638 0.00 1.25 15.91
CA THR A 638 -0.44 -0.04 15.39
C THR A 638 0.71 -0.79 14.75
N GLY A 639 1.02 -1.94 15.35
CA GLY A 639 2.14 -2.79 14.93
C GLY A 639 3.16 -3.04 16.04
N TYR A 640 3.21 -2.17 17.05
CA TYR A 640 4.09 -2.29 18.21
C TYR A 640 3.31 -2.79 19.43
N MET A 641 3.53 -4.04 19.85
CA MET A 641 2.76 -4.68 20.93
C MET A 641 2.87 -3.97 22.28
N PHE A 642 4.01 -3.28 22.51
CA PHE A 642 4.36 -2.62 23.77
C PHE A 642 4.71 -1.14 23.56
N GLY A 643 4.18 -0.53 22.50
CA GLY A 643 4.49 0.87 22.15
C GLY A 643 5.84 1.06 21.48
N LYS A 644 6.22 2.32 21.24
CA LYS A 644 7.39 2.67 20.44
C LYS A 644 8.66 2.51 21.27
N GLY A 645 9.50 1.55 20.91
CA GLY A 645 10.78 1.28 21.55
C GLY A 645 11.65 0.41 20.65
N ILE A 646 12.82 0.03 21.13
CA ILE A 646 13.69 -0.93 20.45
C ILE A 646 13.35 -2.32 20.96
N TYR A 647 12.97 -3.20 20.05
CA TYR A 647 12.51 -4.56 20.35
C TYR A 647 13.65 -5.57 20.20
N PHE A 648 13.77 -6.44 21.19
CA PHE A 648 14.71 -7.55 21.23
C PHE A 648 14.01 -8.86 21.60
N ALA A 649 14.63 -9.98 21.25
CA ALA A 649 14.20 -11.31 21.67
C ALA A 649 15.38 -12.09 22.27
N ASP A 650 15.08 -13.02 23.17
CA ASP A 650 16.03 -14.01 23.67
C ASP A 650 16.11 -15.26 22.77
N MET A 651 15.13 -15.44 21.88
CA MET A 651 15.06 -16.51 20.88
C MET A 651 15.53 -16.04 19.50
N VAL A 652 16.58 -16.65 18.95
CA VAL A 652 17.15 -16.23 17.66
C VAL A 652 16.12 -16.27 16.53
N SER A 653 15.33 -17.34 16.42
CA SER A 653 14.44 -17.52 15.26
C SER A 653 13.24 -16.54 15.28
N LYS A 654 12.92 -15.97 16.45
CA LYS A 654 11.91 -14.90 16.53
C LYS A 654 12.43 -13.63 15.87
N SER A 655 13.65 -13.22 16.20
CA SER A 655 14.30 -12.06 15.58
C SER A 655 14.65 -12.35 14.11
N ALA A 656 15.03 -13.58 13.76
CA ALA A 656 15.39 -13.98 12.40
C ALA A 656 14.24 -13.82 11.38
N ASN A 657 12.98 -13.95 11.82
CA ASN A 657 11.81 -13.70 10.96
C ASN A 657 11.75 -12.24 10.43
N TYR A 658 12.38 -11.29 11.12
CA TYR A 658 12.45 -9.89 10.70
C TYR A 658 13.52 -9.63 9.62
N CYS A 659 14.41 -10.60 9.35
CA CYS A 659 15.35 -10.52 8.23
C CYS A 659 14.65 -10.61 6.86
N ARG A 660 13.44 -11.21 6.81
CA ARG A 660 12.63 -11.39 5.60
C ARG A 660 13.40 -12.10 4.46
N THR A 661 14.23 -13.08 4.78
CA THR A 661 14.96 -13.89 3.79
C THR A 661 14.03 -14.83 3.03
N SER A 662 14.51 -15.36 1.90
CA SER A 662 13.77 -16.29 1.04
C SER A 662 14.68 -17.33 0.41
N LYS A 663 14.13 -18.34 -0.27
CA LYS A 663 14.94 -19.32 -1.04
C LYS A 663 15.82 -18.68 -2.11
N MET A 664 15.38 -17.59 -2.71
CA MET A 664 16.14 -16.87 -3.75
C MET A 664 17.17 -15.90 -3.15
N ASP A 665 17.07 -15.64 -1.85
CA ASP A 665 17.88 -14.66 -1.13
C ASP A 665 18.00 -15.09 0.34
N PRO A 666 18.80 -16.15 0.61
CA PRO A 666 18.80 -16.83 1.90
C PRO A 666 19.70 -16.15 2.93
N THR A 667 20.57 -15.22 2.51
CA THR A 667 21.50 -14.54 3.42
C THR A 667 20.78 -13.47 4.24
N GLY A 668 20.87 -13.58 5.56
CA GLY A 668 20.35 -12.59 6.51
C GLY A 668 21.41 -12.08 7.47
N LEU A 669 21.15 -10.90 8.02
CA LEU A 669 21.98 -10.26 9.05
C LEU A 669 21.21 -10.15 10.36
N MET A 670 21.90 -10.42 11.46
CA MET A 670 21.34 -10.45 12.82
C MET A 670 22.27 -9.74 13.80
N LEU A 671 21.72 -8.93 14.69
CA LEU A 671 22.48 -8.27 15.76
C LEU A 671 22.33 -9.01 17.08
N LEU A 672 23.41 -9.00 17.85
CA LEU A 672 23.40 -9.19 19.28
C LEU A 672 23.83 -7.90 19.97
N CYS A 673 22.94 -7.39 20.82
CA CYS A 673 23.16 -6.16 21.56
C CYS A 673 23.20 -6.46 23.06
N GLU A 674 24.14 -5.85 23.77
CA GLU A 674 24.08 -5.72 25.21
C GLU A 674 22.99 -4.68 25.55
N VAL A 675 21.93 -5.14 26.20
CA VAL A 675 20.76 -4.33 26.54
C VAL A 675 20.65 -4.19 28.05
N ALA A 676 20.71 -2.96 28.55
CA ALA A 676 20.57 -2.65 29.97
C ALA A 676 19.08 -2.63 30.37
N LEU A 677 18.53 -3.78 30.77
CA LEU A 677 17.10 -3.91 31.06
C LEU A 677 16.72 -3.34 32.42
N GLY A 678 17.61 -3.48 33.43
CA GLY A 678 17.31 -3.12 34.81
C GLY A 678 16.01 -3.75 35.32
N ASN A 679 15.27 -2.97 36.12
CA ASN A 679 13.92 -3.30 36.54
C ASN A 679 12.94 -3.35 35.35
N MET A 680 12.54 -4.56 34.95
CA MET A 680 11.58 -4.80 33.87
C MET A 680 10.13 -4.60 34.33
N TYR A 681 9.29 -4.03 33.47
CA TYR A 681 7.83 -4.03 33.58
C TYR A 681 7.27 -5.22 32.80
N GLU A 682 6.88 -6.29 33.50
CA GLU A 682 6.46 -7.54 32.88
C GLU A 682 4.97 -7.52 32.48
N ARG A 683 4.65 -7.90 31.24
CA ARG A 683 3.31 -7.93 30.67
C ARG A 683 3.00 -9.30 30.03
N PRO A 684 1.92 -9.99 30.44
CA PRO A 684 1.51 -11.26 29.83
C PRO A 684 0.68 -11.10 28.55
N HIS A 685 0.25 -9.88 28.23
CA HIS A 685 -0.58 -9.55 27.07
C HIS A 685 -0.05 -8.28 26.42
N SER A 686 -0.38 -8.05 25.13
CA SER A 686 -0.07 -6.79 24.46
C SER A 686 -0.68 -5.63 25.24
N ASP A 687 0.15 -4.62 25.54
CA ASP A 687 -0.24 -3.47 26.32
C ASP A 687 0.53 -2.26 25.83
N TYR A 688 -0.18 -1.24 25.35
CA TYR A 688 0.45 -0.08 24.75
C TYR A 688 1.06 0.82 25.83
N ILE A 689 2.38 0.91 25.86
CA ILE A 689 3.14 1.67 26.85
C ILE A 689 3.67 2.95 26.20
N GLU A 690 3.13 4.10 26.60
CA GLU A 690 3.69 5.41 26.26
C GLU A 690 4.81 5.80 27.22
N LYS A 691 4.65 5.45 28.49
CA LYS A 691 5.58 5.80 29.57
C LYS A 691 5.69 4.66 30.57
N LEU A 692 6.92 4.30 30.91
CA LEU A 692 7.17 3.28 31.91
C LEU A 692 6.74 3.74 33.31
N PRO A 693 6.24 2.81 34.16
CA PRO A 693 6.00 3.08 35.57
C PRO A 693 7.28 3.54 36.29
N LYS A 694 7.12 4.33 37.36
CA LYS A 694 8.27 4.84 38.14
C LYS A 694 9.16 3.69 38.61
N GLY A 695 10.47 3.82 38.37
CA GLY A 695 11.48 2.83 38.77
C GLY A 695 11.61 1.62 37.84
N LYS A 696 10.89 1.59 36.71
CA LYS A 696 11.07 0.63 35.61
C LYS A 696 11.91 1.25 34.50
N HIS A 697 12.79 0.46 33.89
CA HIS A 697 13.70 0.92 32.84
C HIS A 697 13.41 0.26 31.48
N SER A 698 12.68 -0.84 31.47
CA SER A 698 12.32 -1.59 30.26
C SER A 698 10.98 -2.30 30.43
N CYS A 699 10.41 -2.79 29.33
CA CYS A 699 9.24 -3.66 29.31
C CYS A 699 9.65 -5.07 28.87
N LYS A 700 9.03 -6.09 29.47
CA LYS A 700 9.17 -7.49 29.06
C LYS A 700 7.80 -8.07 28.73
N GLY A 701 7.58 -8.40 27.46
CA GLY A 701 6.49 -9.27 27.06
C GLY A 701 6.82 -10.69 27.49
N VAL A 702 6.05 -11.26 28.41
CA VAL A 702 6.31 -12.60 28.97
C VAL A 702 5.76 -13.65 28.02
N GLY A 703 6.61 -14.47 27.42
CA GLY A 703 6.23 -15.56 26.51
C GLY A 703 5.96 -16.89 27.22
N MET A 704 5.24 -17.78 26.52
CA MET A 704 5.04 -19.17 26.97
C MET A 704 6.34 -19.98 26.94
N THR A 705 7.25 -19.68 26.02
CA THR A 705 8.54 -20.35 25.85
C THR A 705 9.67 -19.34 26.02
N CYS A 706 10.72 -19.71 26.76
CA CYS A 706 11.94 -18.92 26.94
C CYS A 706 13.17 -19.84 27.03
N PRO A 707 14.40 -19.32 26.87
CA PRO A 707 15.61 -20.08 27.19
C PRO A 707 15.62 -20.50 28.67
N ASP A 708 16.08 -21.72 28.97
CA ASP A 708 16.27 -22.18 30.35
C ASP A 708 17.32 -21.32 31.06
N PRO A 709 16.98 -20.59 32.14
CA PRO A 709 17.92 -19.77 32.87
C PRO A 709 19.13 -20.53 33.42
N LYS A 710 19.01 -21.86 33.65
CA LYS A 710 20.14 -22.69 34.10
C LYS A 710 21.22 -22.88 33.04
N GLY A 711 20.87 -22.71 31.76
CA GLY A 711 21.79 -22.76 30.64
C GLY A 711 22.36 -21.40 30.25
N ALA A 712 22.07 -20.34 31.00
CA ALA A 712 22.60 -19.02 30.73
C ALA A 712 24.11 -18.95 31.07
N TYR A 713 24.86 -18.23 30.26
CA TYR A 713 26.27 -17.92 30.52
C TYR A 713 26.38 -16.48 31.01
N THR A 714 27.11 -16.24 32.10
CA THR A 714 27.39 -14.89 32.59
C THR A 714 28.86 -14.60 32.40
N THR A 715 29.15 -13.52 31.69
CA THR A 715 30.51 -13.00 31.48
C THR A 715 31.11 -12.46 32.78
N PRO A 716 32.44 -12.32 32.90
CA PRO A 716 33.08 -11.79 34.10
C PRO A 716 32.63 -10.38 34.50
N ASP A 717 32.21 -9.56 33.54
CA ASP A 717 31.68 -8.21 33.75
C ASP A 717 30.18 -8.19 34.10
N GLY A 718 29.51 -9.35 34.12
CA GLY A 718 28.12 -9.50 34.58
C GLY A 718 27.06 -9.42 33.49
N LEU A 719 27.45 -9.39 32.21
CA LEU A 719 26.52 -9.52 31.08
C LEU A 719 26.03 -10.97 30.96
N VAL A 720 24.71 -11.16 30.91
CA VAL A 720 24.06 -12.47 30.79
C VAL A 720 23.75 -12.78 29.34
N ILE A 721 24.16 -13.97 28.89
CA ILE A 721 23.82 -14.55 27.57
C ILE A 721 22.80 -15.68 27.81
N PRO A 722 21.50 -15.48 27.52
CA PRO A 722 20.46 -16.47 27.80
C PRO A 722 20.43 -17.57 26.73
N MET A 723 21.51 -18.35 26.64
CA MET A 723 21.75 -19.38 25.62
C MET A 723 21.27 -20.79 25.99
N GLY A 724 20.42 -20.90 27.02
CA GLY A 724 19.81 -22.16 27.43
C GLY A 724 18.88 -22.73 26.36
N LYS A 725 18.65 -24.04 26.40
CA LYS A 725 17.65 -24.68 25.53
C LYS A 725 16.25 -24.15 25.85
N SER A 726 15.38 -24.11 24.85
CA SER A 726 13.99 -23.68 25.02
C SER A 726 13.27 -24.50 26.09
N THR A 727 12.62 -23.82 27.04
CA THR A 727 11.77 -24.40 28.08
C THR A 727 10.47 -23.59 28.21
N ASN A 728 9.47 -24.18 28.88
CA ASN A 728 8.24 -23.46 29.18
C ASN A 728 8.48 -22.44 30.29
N SER A 729 7.95 -21.24 30.11
CA SER A 729 7.94 -20.20 31.12
C SER A 729 7.13 -20.65 32.34
N THR A 730 7.60 -20.28 33.53
CA THR A 730 6.92 -20.55 34.80
C THR A 730 5.71 -19.63 35.03
N SER A 731 5.54 -18.61 34.19
CA SER A 731 4.44 -17.63 34.28
C SER A 731 3.23 -18.13 33.50
N GLY A 732 2.16 -18.52 34.21
CA GLY A 732 0.92 -19.01 33.61
C GLY A 732 0.14 -17.95 32.82
N HIS A 733 -0.63 -18.40 31.82
CA HIS A 733 -1.57 -17.66 30.97
C HIS A 733 -1.06 -16.35 30.34
N THR A 734 -0.18 -16.47 29.34
CA THR A 734 0.22 -15.37 28.45
C THR A 734 -0.35 -15.56 27.04
N SER A 735 -0.53 -14.46 26.30
CA SER A 735 -0.93 -14.47 24.88
C SER A 735 0.27 -14.50 23.92
N LEU A 736 1.50 -14.44 24.44
CA LEU A 736 2.73 -14.42 23.67
C LEU A 736 3.38 -15.80 23.66
N LEU A 737 3.81 -16.30 22.49
CA LEU A 737 4.53 -17.57 22.41
C LEU A 737 5.96 -17.48 22.98
N TYR A 738 6.61 -16.34 22.82
CA TYR A 738 8.03 -16.11 23.16
C TYR A 738 8.21 -14.74 23.78
N ASN A 739 9.26 -14.57 24.58
CA ASN A 739 9.56 -13.29 25.23
C ASN A 739 9.82 -12.17 24.22
N GLU A 740 9.62 -10.94 24.68
CA GLU A 740 10.10 -9.70 24.03
C GLU A 740 10.66 -8.77 25.08
N PHE A 741 11.73 -8.07 24.75
CA PHE A 741 12.35 -7.07 25.60
C PHE A 741 12.34 -5.74 24.86
N ILE A 742 11.82 -4.71 25.51
CA ILE A 742 11.63 -3.40 24.91
C ILE A 742 12.29 -2.36 25.79
N VAL A 743 13.19 -1.57 25.20
CA VAL A 743 13.77 -0.38 25.82
C VAL A 743 13.25 0.86 25.10
N TYR A 744 13.05 1.93 25.87
CA TYR A 744 12.46 3.19 25.40
C TYR A 744 13.50 4.33 25.37
N ASP A 745 14.76 4.01 25.60
CA ASP A 745 15.92 4.88 25.44
C ASP A 745 16.97 4.17 24.59
N VAL A 746 17.41 4.83 23.52
CA VAL A 746 18.46 4.33 22.61
C VAL A 746 19.80 4.13 23.32
N ALA A 747 20.04 4.85 24.42
CA ALA A 747 21.26 4.76 25.20
C ALA A 747 21.35 3.48 26.05
N GLN A 748 20.24 2.75 26.23
CA GLN A 748 20.24 1.44 26.91
C GLN A 748 20.76 0.29 26.05
N VAL A 749 21.18 0.56 24.81
CA VAL A 749 21.60 -0.44 23.83
C VAL A 749 23.05 -0.20 23.42
N ASN A 750 23.83 -1.28 23.43
CA ASN A 750 25.20 -1.34 22.94
C ASN A 750 25.36 -2.53 22.00
N MET A 751 25.56 -2.31 20.70
CA MET A 751 25.76 -3.38 19.74
C MET A 751 27.12 -4.05 19.97
N LYS A 752 27.13 -5.39 20.01
CA LYS A 752 28.35 -6.17 20.28
C LYS A 752 28.75 -7.05 19.13
N TYR A 753 27.78 -7.74 18.53
CA TYR A 753 28.05 -8.66 17.44
C TYR A 753 27.05 -8.47 16.31
N LEU A 754 27.55 -8.64 15.10
CA LEU A 754 26.78 -8.77 13.88
C LEU A 754 27.05 -10.15 13.30
N LEU A 755 26.00 -10.92 13.08
CA LEU A 755 26.07 -12.27 12.54
C LEU A 755 25.51 -12.26 11.13
N ARG A 756 26.28 -12.84 10.22
CA ARG A 756 25.82 -13.18 8.87
C ARG A 756 25.43 -14.65 8.86
N MET A 757 24.19 -14.93 8.46
CA MET A 757 23.62 -16.27 8.50
C MET A 757 23.03 -16.66 7.14
N ASP A 758 23.14 -17.94 6.83
CA ASP A 758 22.43 -18.60 5.73
C ASP A 758 21.13 -19.22 6.28
N PHE A 759 20.00 -18.84 5.70
CA PHE A 759 18.68 -19.37 6.03
C PHE A 759 18.35 -20.53 5.08
N GLN A 760 18.44 -21.74 5.60
CA GLN A 760 18.19 -22.96 4.84
C GLN A 760 16.70 -23.28 4.83
N HIS A 761 15.96 -22.64 3.93
CA HIS A 761 14.51 -22.80 3.76
C HIS A 761 14.13 -24.20 3.24
N LYS A 762 13.28 -24.92 3.97
CA LYS A 762 12.93 -26.33 3.70
C LYS A 762 11.89 -26.49 2.58
N TRP A 763 10.90 -25.61 2.47
CA TRP A 763 9.83 -25.70 1.46
C TRP A 763 9.43 -24.35 0.88
#